data_AF-A0A1E4JTL0-F1
#
_entry.id   AF-A0A1E4JTL0-F1
#
_cell.length_a   1.000
_cell.length_b   1.000
_cell.length_c   1.000
_cell.angle_alpha   90.00
_cell.angle_beta   90.00
_cell.angle_gamma   90.00
#
_symmetry.space_group_name_H-M   'P 1'
#
loop_
_entity.id
_entity.type
_entity.pdbx_description
1 polymer ?
#
loop_
_entity_poly.entity_id
_entity_poly.type
_entity_poly.pdbx_seq_one_letter_code
_entity_poly.pdbx_strand_id
1 'polypeptide(L)'
;MKYLESINLVQFFLYEREHIRVSEVTGLFGPNGSGKSSFLDAVQIAMFGANSRLMALNAQADDKNKTTRSIRTYCLGQYGETPEDRVRPHSNTYITLVWRDSETNKPVSMGVCIYASKDREQHDVLGRYLLPDVELTLGDHLETVDGKEKPREWSAFKQQLLQRSKVSGEECVFQEAERYIRACLLELRGSGGAPSYDAFIRAFRFALRMSFDKTVDEIVRNDVLESRPTNIKKFKEVTESFRRLAEMVANVEQKIVDGTAVHDTFDNAARAYRKAVTWKALGLDAAREHANHVHGQCECDQQEAEAAFEAADKEFRGLKDDQETAAKKAAQYRKLREQHGAHADYAGLEGQIRGHHDRAERNTRGMFDQLSQFRGFLKKAADAGVLDEEVTRSLSAESQKLAALLERFEQAEWTEIEAHLGTAVQAAQKAMQVLNGLDGTLYQQLETAKADLKLATESLERVRQGKMPLSPNVETLMRELRDEGINPVAVCDVVRITKKEWQPAIEAYLASNLQALLVPEHEERRAFEVYRGLPEKRAVYGAKIVMESRQQVGRHPEDGSVAELIEGTDPAAVAYLRGLFGDMVCATTTAQAMERGKRTLTQDGMLVGKGTIERLKLVVEGYLRIGRDGSGQHLEAAKARLAACTKAVSDLTAQKQKIKALTTVLRGIPQEDQVRMYLKSLWDDAESAKVDATTLQSKLQGAADKEYVELGEQEKVNRPGFCGGHLV
;
A
#
# COMPACT_ATOMS: atom_id res chain seq x y z
N MET A 1 -60.02 -2.35 40.82
CA MET A 1 -58.85 -2.80 41.64
C MET A 1 -59.35 -3.88 42.58
N LYS A 2 -58.64 -5.02 42.73
CA LYS A 2 -59.11 -6.12 43.57
C LYS A 2 -58.64 -5.97 45.02
N TYR A 3 -59.56 -6.07 45.99
CA TYR A 3 -59.26 -6.04 47.42
C TYR A 3 -59.58 -7.40 48.06
N LEU A 4 -58.83 -7.75 49.12
CA LEU A 4 -59.07 -8.99 49.86
C LEU A 4 -60.30 -8.81 50.74
N GLU A 5 -61.33 -9.62 50.53
CA GLU A 5 -62.62 -9.51 51.21
C GLU A 5 -62.73 -10.51 52.37
N SER A 6 -62.27 -11.75 52.17
CA SER A 6 -62.35 -12.78 53.21
C SER A 6 -61.28 -13.86 53.07
N ILE A 7 -61.06 -14.56 54.17
CA ILE A 7 -60.09 -15.66 54.31
C ILE A 7 -60.80 -16.84 54.95
N ASN A 8 -60.78 -17.99 54.28
CA ASN A 8 -61.23 -19.27 54.84
C ASN A 8 -60.04 -20.09 55.28
N LEU A 9 -60.05 -20.53 56.53
CA LEU A 9 -59.05 -21.42 57.12
C LEU A 9 -59.73 -22.70 57.57
N VAL A 10 -59.24 -23.85 57.10
CA VAL A 10 -59.68 -25.17 57.57
C VAL A 10 -58.45 -25.93 58.03
N GLN A 11 -58.49 -26.42 59.28
CA GLN A 11 -57.41 -27.14 59.93
C GLN A 11 -56.03 -26.47 59.82
N PHE A 12 -55.96 -25.20 60.21
CA PHE A 12 -54.72 -24.41 60.19
C PHE A 12 -54.41 -23.87 61.60
N PHE A 13 -53.22 -24.15 62.11
CA PHE A 13 -52.84 -23.84 63.49
C PHE A 13 -53.89 -24.36 64.50
N LEU A 14 -54.42 -23.52 65.37
CA LEU A 14 -55.50 -23.85 66.30
C LEU A 14 -56.90 -23.66 65.69
N TYR A 15 -57.00 -23.17 64.45
CA TYR A 15 -58.27 -23.00 63.75
C TYR A 15 -58.73 -24.34 63.19
N GLU A 16 -59.87 -24.85 63.66
CA GLU A 16 -60.50 -26.04 63.06
C GLU A 16 -61.20 -25.66 61.76
N ARG A 17 -62.01 -24.59 61.80
CA ARG A 17 -62.65 -23.95 60.65
C ARG A 17 -62.95 -22.50 61.02
N GLU A 18 -62.49 -21.55 60.23
CA GLU A 18 -62.68 -20.13 60.52
C GLU A 18 -62.89 -19.37 59.20
N HIS A 19 -63.87 -18.47 59.18
CA HIS A 19 -64.11 -17.54 58.08
C HIS A 19 -63.92 -16.12 58.60
N ILE A 20 -62.91 -15.43 58.07
CA ILE A 20 -62.48 -14.12 58.56
C ILE A 20 -62.75 -13.09 57.47
N ARG A 21 -63.52 -12.05 57.79
CA ARG A 21 -63.73 -10.90 56.89
C ARG A 21 -62.62 -9.89 57.08
N VAL A 22 -62.14 -9.36 55.96
CA VAL A 22 -61.07 -8.36 55.90
C VAL A 22 -61.63 -7.12 55.20
N SER A 23 -61.40 -5.97 55.81
CA SER A 23 -61.68 -4.65 55.24
C SER A 23 -60.37 -3.97 54.85
N GLU A 24 -60.45 -2.81 54.18
CA GLU A 24 -59.30 -2.01 53.73
C GLU A 24 -58.22 -1.83 54.81
N VAL A 25 -58.63 -1.59 56.05
CA VAL A 25 -57.76 -1.62 57.24
C VAL A 25 -58.35 -2.60 58.25
N THR A 26 -57.59 -3.64 58.61
CA THR A 26 -58.01 -4.65 59.58
C THR A 26 -56.93 -4.80 60.67
N GLY A 27 -57.31 -4.58 61.93
CA GLY A 27 -56.42 -4.74 63.08
C GLY A 27 -56.57 -6.11 63.74
N LEU A 28 -55.46 -6.81 63.98
CA LEU A 28 -55.42 -8.09 64.68
C LEU A 28 -54.93 -7.89 66.12
N PHE A 29 -55.84 -7.96 67.08
CA PHE A 29 -55.55 -7.73 68.50
C PHE A 29 -55.62 -9.03 69.31
N GLY A 30 -54.77 -9.13 70.33
CA GLY A 30 -54.70 -10.29 71.22
C GLY A 30 -53.39 -10.32 72.02
N PRO A 31 -53.28 -11.12 73.09
CA PRO A 31 -52.03 -11.31 73.81
C PRO A 31 -50.96 -12.00 72.94
N ASN A 32 -49.69 -11.94 73.36
CA ASN A 32 -48.63 -12.67 72.65
C ASN A 32 -48.89 -14.18 72.71
N GLY A 33 -48.68 -14.88 71.59
CA GLY A 33 -49.00 -16.30 71.45
C GLY A 33 -50.45 -16.61 71.05
N SER A 34 -51.33 -15.61 70.91
CA SER A 34 -52.74 -15.82 70.52
C SER A 34 -52.97 -16.17 69.03
N GLY A 35 -51.92 -16.43 68.26
CA GLY A 35 -52.02 -16.78 66.83
C GLY A 35 -52.02 -15.62 65.83
N LYS A 36 -51.76 -14.37 66.26
CA LYS A 36 -51.72 -13.17 65.38
C LYS A 36 -50.75 -13.34 64.20
N SER A 37 -49.49 -13.71 64.47
CA SER A 37 -48.50 -13.96 63.43
C SER A 37 -48.83 -15.21 62.60
N SER A 38 -49.44 -16.23 63.22
CA SER A 38 -49.88 -17.44 62.52
C SER A 38 -50.93 -17.11 61.45
N PHE A 39 -51.84 -16.18 61.71
CA PHE A 39 -52.83 -15.74 60.72
C PHE A 39 -52.18 -15.04 59.51
N LEU A 40 -51.20 -14.15 59.74
CA LEU A 40 -50.44 -13.53 58.64
C LEU A 40 -49.64 -14.56 57.85
N ASP A 41 -49.06 -15.54 58.54
CA ASP A 41 -48.38 -16.68 57.91
C ASP A 41 -49.35 -17.47 57.01
N ALA A 42 -50.63 -17.62 57.38
CA ALA A 42 -51.63 -18.27 56.53
C ALA A 42 -51.80 -17.54 55.19
N VAL A 43 -51.96 -16.21 55.23
CA VAL A 43 -52.04 -15.38 54.02
C VAL A 43 -50.77 -15.51 53.18
N GLN A 44 -49.60 -15.50 53.83
CA GLN A 44 -48.32 -15.71 53.16
C GLN A 44 -48.26 -17.08 52.47
N ILE A 45 -48.74 -18.15 53.13
CA ILE A 45 -48.76 -19.52 52.59
C ILE A 45 -49.62 -19.56 51.33
N ALA A 46 -50.81 -18.97 51.35
CA ALA A 46 -51.68 -18.92 50.18
C ALA A 46 -51.10 -18.07 49.04
N MET A 47 -50.49 -16.92 49.34
CA MET A 47 -49.91 -16.01 48.33
C MET A 47 -48.66 -16.59 47.65
N PHE A 48 -47.82 -17.35 48.36
CA PHE A 48 -46.65 -18.02 47.78
C PHE A 48 -46.92 -19.48 47.35
N GLY A 49 -48.18 -19.91 47.31
CA GLY A 49 -48.55 -21.24 46.88
C GLY A 49 -47.88 -22.34 47.71
N ALA A 50 -47.76 -22.16 49.03
CA ALA A 50 -47.09 -23.08 49.94
C ALA A 50 -45.64 -23.46 49.52
N ASN A 51 -44.94 -22.57 48.80
CA ASN A 51 -43.55 -22.80 48.43
C ASN A 51 -42.62 -22.44 49.60
N SER A 52 -42.25 -23.44 50.40
CA SER A 52 -41.42 -23.28 51.61
C SER A 52 -40.11 -22.51 51.39
N ARG A 53 -39.53 -22.50 50.18
CA ARG A 53 -38.29 -21.76 49.87
C ARG A 53 -38.49 -20.24 49.81
N LEU A 54 -39.71 -19.79 49.51
CA LEU A 54 -40.01 -18.37 49.34
C LEU A 54 -40.43 -17.69 50.64
N MET A 55 -40.79 -18.49 51.65
CA MET A 55 -41.44 -18.06 52.88
C MET A 55 -40.44 -17.79 54.00
N ALA A 56 -40.85 -16.94 54.93
CA ALA A 56 -40.16 -16.74 56.20
C ALA A 56 -41.23 -16.72 57.29
N LEU A 57 -41.63 -17.92 57.72
CA LEU A 57 -42.69 -18.09 58.71
C LEU A 57 -42.23 -17.58 60.06
N ASN A 58 -43.09 -16.82 60.74
CA ASN A 58 -42.84 -16.25 62.08
C ASN A 58 -41.56 -15.39 62.16
N ALA A 59 -41.22 -14.66 61.10
CA ALA A 59 -39.94 -13.95 60.94
C ALA A 59 -39.64 -12.86 61.99
N GLN A 60 -40.65 -12.36 62.72
CA GLN A 60 -40.46 -11.32 63.76
C GLN A 60 -40.12 -11.88 65.15
N ALA A 61 -40.23 -13.19 65.36
CA ALA A 61 -40.02 -13.78 66.68
C ALA A 61 -38.58 -14.27 66.93
N ASP A 62 -37.76 -14.47 65.88
CA ASP A 62 -36.42 -15.05 65.98
C ASP A 62 -35.37 -14.26 65.17
N ASP A 63 -34.63 -13.37 65.84
CA ASP A 63 -33.49 -12.62 65.28
C ASP A 63 -32.20 -13.46 65.13
N LYS A 64 -32.22 -14.77 65.49
CA LYS A 64 -31.06 -15.66 65.40
C LYS A 64 -31.44 -17.03 64.81
N ASN A 65 -31.31 -17.16 63.50
CA ASN A 65 -31.11 -18.41 62.73
C ASN A 65 -31.64 -19.71 63.35
N LYS A 66 -32.95 -19.93 63.30
CA LYS A 66 -33.66 -21.19 62.95
C LYS A 66 -35.15 -21.01 63.22
N THR A 67 -35.96 -20.77 62.20
CA THR A 67 -37.42 -20.81 62.32
C THR A 67 -37.84 -22.21 62.76
N THR A 68 -38.31 -22.38 64.01
CA THR A 68 -38.78 -23.67 64.53
C THR A 68 -40.13 -24.10 63.96
N ARG A 69 -40.87 -23.17 63.35
CA ARG A 69 -42.19 -23.42 62.74
C ARG A 69 -42.08 -23.68 61.24
N SER A 70 -42.73 -24.74 60.78
CA SER A 70 -42.88 -25.09 59.36
C SER A 70 -44.36 -25.11 58.96
N ILE A 71 -44.64 -25.19 57.66
CA ILE A 71 -46.01 -25.36 57.17
C ILE A 71 -46.67 -26.59 57.83
N ARG A 72 -45.91 -27.69 58.00
CA ARG A 72 -46.38 -28.90 58.69
C ARG A 72 -46.81 -28.62 60.13
N THR A 73 -46.02 -27.87 60.90
CA THR A 73 -46.36 -27.57 62.30
C THR A 73 -47.65 -26.76 62.39
N TYR A 74 -47.89 -25.85 61.43
CA TYR A 74 -49.16 -25.15 61.33
C TYR A 74 -50.31 -26.08 60.95
N CYS A 75 -50.16 -26.93 59.93
CA CYS A 75 -51.20 -27.88 59.52
C CYS A 75 -51.61 -28.83 60.64
N LEU A 76 -50.69 -29.29 61.50
CA LEU A 76 -51.00 -30.17 62.64
C LEU A 76 -51.46 -29.42 63.90
N GLY A 77 -51.46 -28.08 63.88
CA GLY A 77 -51.79 -27.26 65.04
C GLY A 77 -50.83 -27.47 66.21
N GLN A 78 -49.53 -27.51 65.94
CA GLN A 78 -48.52 -27.65 66.98
C GLN A 78 -48.46 -26.37 67.83
N TYR A 79 -48.67 -26.49 69.14
CA TYR A 79 -48.71 -25.38 70.08
C TYR A 79 -47.55 -25.40 71.09
N GLY A 80 -46.87 -26.53 71.26
CA GLY A 80 -45.68 -26.68 72.11
C GLY A 80 -44.42 -27.06 71.33
N GLU A 81 -43.30 -27.18 72.05
CA GLU A 81 -41.98 -27.47 71.45
C GLU A 81 -41.81 -28.96 71.12
N THR A 82 -42.57 -29.86 71.75
CA THR A 82 -42.46 -31.29 71.47
C THR A 82 -43.34 -31.72 70.29
N PRO A 83 -42.95 -32.74 69.50
CA PRO A 83 -43.75 -33.24 68.37
C PRO A 83 -45.13 -33.78 68.76
N GLU A 84 -45.37 -34.06 70.04
CA GLU A 84 -46.64 -34.54 70.58
C GLU A 84 -47.60 -33.41 70.98
N ASP A 85 -47.11 -32.16 71.11
CA ASP A 85 -47.92 -30.99 71.44
C ASP A 85 -48.69 -30.46 70.21
N ARG A 86 -49.54 -31.30 69.63
CA ARG A 86 -50.34 -31.04 68.41
C ARG A 86 -51.82 -31.28 68.65
N VAL A 87 -52.67 -30.46 68.03
CA VAL A 87 -54.13 -30.59 68.15
C VAL A 87 -54.68 -31.76 67.32
N ARG A 88 -54.00 -32.14 66.24
CA ARG A 88 -54.49 -33.18 65.31
C ARG A 88 -53.37 -34.11 64.81
N PRO A 89 -53.65 -35.43 64.64
CA PRO A 89 -52.67 -36.40 64.15
C PRO A 89 -52.48 -36.35 62.62
N HIS A 90 -53.49 -35.91 61.87
CA HIS A 90 -53.43 -35.68 60.42
C HIS A 90 -54.34 -34.51 60.06
N SER A 91 -54.07 -33.86 58.92
CA SER A 91 -54.89 -32.76 58.44
C SER A 91 -54.92 -32.62 56.93
N ASN A 92 -56.08 -32.20 56.44
CA ASN A 92 -56.31 -31.66 55.11
C ASN A 92 -56.57 -30.16 55.28
N THR A 93 -55.49 -29.38 55.26
CA THR A 93 -55.52 -27.94 55.52
C THR A 93 -55.89 -27.18 54.25
N TYR A 94 -56.91 -26.33 54.34
CA TYR A 94 -57.26 -25.37 53.29
C TYR A 94 -57.02 -23.95 53.76
N ILE A 95 -56.37 -23.17 52.90
CA ILE A 95 -56.20 -21.72 53.09
C ILE A 95 -56.66 -21.05 51.80
N THR A 96 -57.76 -20.32 51.88
CA THR A 96 -58.41 -19.69 50.72
C THR A 96 -58.56 -18.20 50.96
N LEU A 97 -58.05 -17.40 50.04
CA LEU A 97 -58.19 -15.97 49.97
C LEU A 97 -59.25 -15.63 48.92
N VAL A 98 -60.27 -14.89 49.32
CA VAL A 98 -61.35 -14.42 48.43
C VAL A 98 -61.19 -12.93 48.23
N TRP A 99 -60.97 -12.54 46.99
CA TRP A 99 -60.81 -11.16 46.54
C TRP A 99 -62.05 -10.69 45.82
N ARG A 100 -62.29 -9.38 45.80
CA ARG A 100 -63.41 -8.76 45.08
C ARG A 100 -62.92 -7.56 44.28
N ASP A 101 -63.33 -7.47 43.02
CA ASP A 101 -63.03 -6.31 42.20
C ASP A 101 -63.92 -5.13 42.58
N SER A 102 -63.31 -3.98 42.90
CA SER A 102 -64.00 -2.76 43.31
C SER A 102 -64.92 -2.19 42.22
N GLU A 103 -64.65 -2.48 40.94
CA GLU A 103 -65.43 -1.95 39.82
C GLU A 103 -66.52 -2.93 39.36
N THR A 104 -66.14 -4.18 39.10
CA THR A 104 -67.06 -5.18 38.54
C THR A 104 -67.83 -5.98 39.60
N ASN A 105 -67.46 -5.86 40.88
CA ASN A 105 -67.99 -6.63 42.01
C ASN A 105 -67.82 -8.15 41.88
N LYS A 106 -67.01 -8.62 40.92
CA LYS A 106 -66.77 -10.04 40.68
C LYS A 106 -65.77 -10.62 41.68
N PRO A 107 -66.04 -11.82 42.24
CA PRO A 107 -65.15 -12.47 43.20
C PRO A 107 -64.02 -13.23 42.50
N VAL A 108 -62.88 -13.38 43.17
CA VAL A 108 -61.77 -14.24 42.77
C VAL A 108 -61.32 -15.05 43.96
N SER A 109 -61.40 -16.38 43.89
CA SER A 109 -60.94 -17.26 44.95
C SER A 109 -59.59 -17.89 44.61
N MET A 110 -58.62 -17.78 45.51
CA MET A 110 -57.32 -18.42 45.36
C MET A 110 -56.89 -19.12 46.64
N GLY A 111 -56.16 -20.21 46.54
CA GLY A 111 -55.74 -20.91 47.75
C GLY A 111 -54.90 -22.15 47.51
N VAL A 112 -54.63 -22.83 48.62
CA VAL A 112 -53.84 -24.06 48.66
C VAL A 112 -54.52 -25.13 49.51
N CYS A 113 -54.28 -26.38 49.14
CA CYS A 113 -54.62 -27.56 49.92
C CYS A 113 -53.33 -28.28 50.30
N ILE A 114 -53.14 -28.53 51.59
CA ILE A 114 -51.92 -29.09 52.15
C ILE A 114 -52.29 -30.26 53.06
N TYR A 115 -51.66 -31.41 52.83
CA TYR A 115 -51.76 -32.57 53.69
C TYR A 115 -50.58 -32.65 54.66
N ALA A 116 -50.86 -32.95 55.91
CA ALA A 116 -49.84 -33.26 56.91
C ALA A 116 -50.28 -34.44 57.77
N SER A 117 -49.31 -35.25 58.19
CA SER A 117 -49.52 -36.35 59.13
C SER A 117 -48.42 -36.37 60.19
N LYS A 118 -48.76 -36.84 61.38
CA LYS A 118 -47.80 -37.12 62.46
C LYS A 118 -46.75 -38.14 62.01
N ASP A 119 -47.12 -39.07 61.14
CA ASP A 119 -46.28 -40.19 60.71
C ASP A 119 -45.32 -39.79 59.57
N ARG A 120 -45.42 -38.57 59.05
CA ARG A 120 -44.53 -38.02 58.01
C ARG A 120 -43.76 -36.82 58.54
N GLU A 121 -42.49 -36.68 58.18
CA GLU A 121 -41.67 -35.53 58.55
C GLU A 121 -42.00 -34.26 57.76
N GLN A 122 -42.47 -34.41 56.52
CA GLN A 122 -42.79 -33.31 55.61
C GLN A 122 -44.30 -33.23 55.33
N HIS A 123 -44.75 -32.08 54.85
CA HIS A 123 -46.12 -31.86 54.38
C HIS A 123 -46.16 -32.05 52.86
N ASP A 124 -47.33 -32.42 52.33
CA ASP A 124 -47.57 -32.57 50.91
C ASP A 124 -48.52 -31.47 50.42
N VAL A 125 -48.08 -30.65 49.47
CA VAL A 125 -48.98 -29.67 48.83
C VAL A 125 -49.82 -30.40 47.79
N LEU A 126 -51.05 -30.76 48.16
CA LEU A 126 -51.97 -31.53 47.31
C LEU A 126 -52.43 -30.72 46.09
N GLY A 127 -52.59 -29.41 46.24
CA GLY A 127 -52.76 -28.53 45.09
C GLY A 127 -52.91 -27.07 45.42
N ARG A 128 -52.83 -26.27 44.36
CA ARG A 128 -52.97 -24.81 44.35
C ARG A 128 -54.06 -24.46 43.36
N TYR A 129 -54.91 -23.50 43.68
CA TYR A 129 -56.06 -23.20 42.84
C TYR A 129 -56.36 -21.72 42.77
N LEU A 130 -56.82 -21.29 41.59
CA LEU A 130 -57.26 -19.94 41.30
C LEU A 130 -58.54 -20.04 40.48
N LEU A 131 -59.60 -19.39 40.94
CA LEU A 131 -60.89 -19.35 40.27
C LEU A 131 -61.34 -17.91 40.14
N PRO A 132 -61.12 -17.30 38.96
CA PRO A 132 -61.75 -16.05 38.59
C PRO A 132 -63.27 -16.20 38.55
N ASP A 133 -63.99 -15.15 38.92
CA ASP A 133 -65.45 -15.04 38.91
C ASP A 133 -66.20 -16.04 39.80
N VAL A 134 -65.51 -16.77 40.68
CA VAL A 134 -66.10 -17.75 41.60
C VAL A 134 -65.76 -17.41 43.05
N GLU A 135 -66.79 -17.32 43.89
CA GLU A 135 -66.66 -17.18 45.34
C GLU A 135 -66.68 -18.57 46.00
N LEU A 136 -65.62 -18.92 46.72
CA LEU A 136 -65.55 -20.12 47.54
C LEU A 136 -65.90 -19.77 48.99
N THR A 137 -66.93 -20.44 49.50
CA THR A 137 -67.38 -20.29 50.89
C THR A 137 -66.69 -21.32 51.79
N LEU A 138 -66.72 -21.12 53.11
CA LEU A 138 -66.18 -22.08 54.07
C LEU A 138 -66.76 -23.49 53.88
N GLY A 139 -68.06 -23.58 53.59
CA GLY A 139 -68.76 -24.86 53.38
C GLY A 139 -68.28 -25.65 52.15
N ASP A 140 -67.70 -24.98 51.14
CA ASP A 140 -67.14 -25.67 49.96
C ASP A 140 -65.92 -26.55 50.32
N HIS A 141 -65.25 -26.25 51.43
CA HIS A 141 -64.06 -26.95 51.90
C HIS A 141 -64.38 -28.07 52.89
N LEU A 142 -65.67 -28.25 53.23
CA LEU A 142 -66.14 -29.19 54.24
C LEU A 142 -67.04 -30.26 53.60
N GLU A 143 -67.09 -31.43 54.20
CA GLU A 143 -68.02 -32.50 53.88
C GLU A 143 -68.59 -33.12 55.17
N THR A 144 -69.84 -33.54 55.13
CA THR A 144 -70.50 -34.16 56.29
C THR A 144 -70.47 -35.67 56.12
N VAL A 145 -69.72 -36.35 56.99
CA VAL A 145 -69.64 -37.82 57.05
C VAL A 145 -70.08 -38.25 58.45
N ASP A 146 -71.07 -39.13 58.54
CA ASP A 146 -71.64 -39.62 59.80
C ASP A 146 -72.09 -38.51 60.77
N GLY A 147 -72.68 -37.43 60.24
CA GLY A 147 -73.16 -36.29 61.03
C GLY A 147 -72.07 -35.38 61.60
N LYS A 148 -70.80 -35.61 61.26
CA LYS A 148 -69.67 -34.74 61.62
C LYS A 148 -69.10 -34.09 60.37
N GLU A 149 -68.92 -32.78 60.43
CA GLU A 149 -68.21 -32.05 59.39
C GLU A 149 -66.70 -32.31 59.49
N LYS A 150 -66.10 -32.63 58.35
CA LYS A 150 -64.67 -32.81 58.18
C LYS A 150 -64.20 -32.04 56.94
N PRO A 151 -62.90 -31.73 56.82
CA PRO A 151 -62.38 -31.16 55.59
C PRO A 151 -62.60 -32.12 54.43
N ARG A 152 -63.02 -31.58 53.30
CA ARG A 152 -63.25 -32.33 52.07
C ARG A 152 -61.94 -32.92 51.55
N GLU A 153 -62.00 -34.14 51.02
CA GLU A 153 -60.85 -34.74 50.35
C GLU A 153 -60.45 -33.98 49.08
N TRP A 154 -59.15 -33.86 48.82
CA TRP A 154 -58.64 -33.05 47.70
C TRP A 154 -59.16 -33.52 46.35
N SER A 155 -59.33 -34.83 46.14
CA SER A 155 -59.86 -35.39 44.88
C SER A 155 -61.28 -34.90 44.59
N ALA A 156 -62.15 -34.91 45.60
CA ALA A 156 -63.53 -34.42 45.52
C ALA A 156 -63.58 -32.89 45.36
N PHE A 157 -62.76 -32.16 46.14
CA PHE A 157 -62.65 -30.71 46.02
C PHE A 157 -62.15 -30.29 44.64
N LYS A 158 -61.10 -30.94 44.11
CA LYS A 158 -60.56 -30.68 42.77
C LYS A 158 -61.60 -30.90 41.67
N GLN A 159 -62.42 -31.95 41.76
CA GLN A 159 -63.51 -32.19 40.81
C GLN A 159 -64.55 -31.07 40.86
N GLN A 160 -64.93 -30.60 42.05
CA GLN A 160 -65.82 -29.46 42.23
C GLN A 160 -65.24 -28.17 41.63
N LEU A 161 -63.94 -27.89 41.84
CA LEU A 161 -63.28 -26.74 41.24
C LEU A 161 -63.29 -26.80 39.71
N LEU A 162 -62.96 -27.95 39.12
CA LEU A 162 -62.99 -28.15 37.68
C LEU A 162 -64.41 -27.98 37.11
N GLN A 163 -65.44 -28.42 37.82
CA GLN A 163 -66.83 -28.22 37.39
C GLN A 163 -67.23 -26.74 37.41
N ARG A 164 -66.83 -25.98 38.44
CA ARG A 164 -67.12 -24.55 38.56
C ARG A 164 -66.30 -23.69 37.59
N SER A 165 -65.08 -24.11 37.28
CA SER A 165 -64.16 -23.42 36.35
C SER A 165 -64.54 -23.57 34.86
N LYS A 166 -65.37 -24.56 34.49
CA LYS A 166 -65.90 -24.69 33.11
C LYS A 166 -66.64 -23.45 32.62
N VAL A 167 -67.06 -22.57 33.52
CA VAL A 167 -67.71 -21.30 33.21
C VAL A 167 -66.71 -20.24 32.73
N SER A 168 -65.44 -20.27 33.18
CA SER A 168 -64.40 -19.29 32.79
C SER A 168 -63.43 -19.80 31.71
N GLY A 169 -63.27 -21.12 31.55
CA GLY A 169 -62.41 -21.72 30.52
C GLY A 169 -60.90 -21.66 30.81
N GLU A 170 -60.50 -21.11 31.97
CA GLU A 170 -59.11 -20.95 32.37
C GLU A 170 -58.60 -22.10 33.26
N GLU A 171 -57.29 -22.30 33.30
CA GLU A 171 -56.64 -23.29 34.19
C GLU A 171 -56.87 -22.91 35.65
N CYS A 172 -57.62 -23.73 36.39
CA CYS A 172 -57.98 -23.42 37.78
C CYS A 172 -57.12 -24.12 38.85
N VAL A 173 -56.29 -25.10 38.47
CA VAL A 173 -55.45 -25.87 39.40
C VAL A 173 -54.02 -25.95 38.88
N PHE A 174 -53.05 -25.68 39.75
CA PHE A 174 -51.64 -25.52 39.40
C PHE A 174 -50.77 -26.50 40.20
N GLN A 175 -49.88 -27.19 39.49
CA GLN A 175 -48.88 -28.07 40.10
C GLN A 175 -47.67 -27.27 40.59
N GLU A 176 -47.21 -26.31 39.81
CA GLU A 176 -46.02 -25.50 40.11
C GLU A 176 -46.38 -24.20 40.83
N ALA A 177 -45.65 -23.90 41.91
CA ALA A 177 -45.87 -22.69 42.70
C ALA A 177 -45.61 -21.40 41.91
N GLU A 178 -44.56 -21.37 41.07
CA GLU A 178 -44.22 -20.19 40.28
C GLU A 178 -45.32 -19.85 39.25
N ARG A 179 -45.84 -20.87 38.56
CA ARG A 179 -46.96 -20.71 37.61
C ARG A 179 -48.23 -20.23 38.32
N TYR A 180 -48.54 -20.82 39.48
CA TYR A 180 -49.66 -20.36 40.33
C TYR A 180 -49.51 -18.90 40.75
N ILE A 181 -48.35 -18.51 41.29
CA ILE A 181 -48.11 -17.13 41.74
C ILE A 181 -48.25 -16.16 40.56
N ARG A 182 -47.66 -16.47 39.40
CA ARG A 182 -47.79 -15.63 38.20
C ARG A 182 -49.24 -15.48 37.75
N ALA A 183 -50.02 -16.57 37.77
CA ALA A 183 -51.44 -16.54 37.44
C ALA A 183 -52.25 -15.69 38.43
N CYS A 184 -52.02 -15.86 39.74
CA CYS A 184 -52.66 -15.03 40.78
C CYS A 184 -52.29 -13.55 40.62
N LEU A 185 -51.03 -13.22 40.37
CA LEU A 185 -50.61 -11.84 40.22
C LEU A 185 -51.17 -11.20 38.94
N LEU A 186 -51.27 -11.96 37.84
CA LEU A 186 -51.93 -11.49 36.62
C LEU A 186 -53.41 -11.18 36.89
N GLU A 187 -54.09 -12.10 37.57
CA GLU A 187 -55.52 -11.97 37.89
C GLU A 187 -55.78 -10.81 38.87
N LEU A 188 -54.97 -10.66 39.91
CA LEU A 188 -55.11 -9.59 40.90
C LEU A 188 -54.76 -8.20 40.36
N ARG A 189 -53.87 -8.11 39.35
CA ARG A 189 -53.42 -6.83 38.77
C ARG A 189 -54.33 -6.30 37.66
N GLY A 190 -55.03 -7.16 36.93
CA GLY A 190 -55.92 -6.75 35.83
C GLY A 190 -55.19 -6.19 34.60
N SER A 191 -55.61 -5.04 34.09
CA SER A 191 -55.16 -4.46 32.80
C SER A 191 -53.73 -3.87 32.78
N GLY A 192 -52.99 -3.92 33.89
CA GLY A 192 -51.65 -3.31 34.06
C GLY A 192 -50.46 -4.11 33.52
N GLY A 193 -50.68 -5.11 32.66
CA GLY A 193 -49.64 -5.99 32.13
C GLY A 193 -49.07 -6.99 33.15
N ALA A 194 -48.35 -8.02 32.67
CA ALA A 194 -47.85 -9.09 33.52
C ALA A 194 -46.89 -8.56 34.61
N PRO A 195 -47.18 -8.78 35.91
CA PRO A 195 -46.31 -8.35 37.00
C PRO A 195 -45.00 -9.14 37.02
N SER A 196 -43.93 -8.46 37.44
CA SER A 196 -42.64 -9.11 37.70
C SER A 196 -42.75 -10.02 38.93
N TYR A 197 -42.69 -11.33 38.68
CA TYR A 197 -42.68 -12.37 39.70
C TYR A 197 -41.61 -12.12 40.78
N ASP A 198 -40.39 -11.81 40.35
CA ASP A 198 -39.27 -11.61 41.27
C ASP A 198 -39.41 -10.33 42.10
N ALA A 199 -39.94 -9.25 41.49
CA ALA A 199 -40.19 -8.01 42.22
C ALA A 199 -41.29 -8.19 43.29
N PHE A 200 -42.36 -8.91 42.96
CA PHE A 200 -43.41 -9.24 43.93
C PHE A 200 -42.86 -10.05 45.10
N ILE A 201 -42.08 -11.11 44.85
CA ILE A 201 -41.52 -11.94 45.93
C ILE A 201 -40.65 -11.10 46.87
N ARG A 202 -39.79 -10.24 46.33
CA ARG A 202 -38.93 -9.36 47.13
C ARG A 202 -39.75 -8.38 47.96
N ALA A 203 -40.65 -7.63 47.31
CA ALA A 203 -41.45 -6.61 47.96
C ALA A 203 -42.39 -7.19 49.03
N PHE A 204 -43.07 -8.31 48.73
CA PHE A 204 -43.99 -8.95 49.67
C PHE A 204 -43.26 -9.60 50.86
N ARG A 205 -42.08 -10.21 50.63
CA ARG A 205 -41.24 -10.74 51.71
C ARG A 205 -40.72 -9.62 52.62
N PHE A 206 -40.30 -8.50 52.02
CA PHE A 206 -39.87 -7.33 52.78
C PHE A 206 -41.02 -6.76 53.64
N ALA A 207 -42.21 -6.59 53.05
CA ALA A 207 -43.40 -6.06 53.73
C ALA A 207 -43.81 -6.92 54.94
N LEU A 208 -43.66 -8.24 54.86
CA LEU A 208 -43.99 -9.14 55.97
C LEU A 208 -42.92 -9.20 57.06
N ARG A 209 -41.64 -9.01 56.72
CA ARG A 209 -40.55 -8.98 57.71
C ARG A 209 -40.53 -7.66 58.48
N MET A 210 -40.78 -6.54 57.80
CA MET A 210 -40.64 -5.17 58.34
C MET A 210 -39.30 -4.96 59.08
N SER A 211 -38.21 -5.58 58.61
CA SER A 211 -36.87 -5.33 59.13
C SER A 211 -36.24 -4.15 58.38
N PHE A 212 -35.86 -3.11 59.11
CA PHE A 212 -35.16 -1.94 58.57
C PHE A 212 -33.68 -1.98 58.97
N ASP A 213 -33.05 -3.12 58.76
CA ASP A 213 -31.64 -3.39 59.06
C ASP A 213 -30.68 -2.76 58.04
N LYS A 214 -31.20 -2.29 56.90
CA LYS A 214 -30.45 -1.66 55.80
C LYS A 214 -30.86 -0.21 55.58
N THR A 215 -30.01 0.53 54.86
CA THR A 215 -30.33 1.92 54.48
C THR A 215 -31.53 1.98 53.54
N VAL A 216 -32.30 3.07 53.63
CA VAL A 216 -33.52 3.27 52.81
C VAL A 216 -33.21 3.16 51.30
N ASP A 217 -32.09 3.72 50.84
CA ASP A 217 -31.68 3.65 49.42
C ASP A 217 -31.39 2.21 48.98
N GLU A 218 -30.78 1.40 49.84
CA GLU A 218 -30.49 -0.01 49.54
C GLU A 218 -31.77 -0.86 49.49
N ILE A 219 -32.69 -0.64 50.43
CA ILE A 219 -34.01 -1.30 50.44
C ILE A 219 -34.79 -0.92 49.18
N VAL A 220 -34.84 0.36 48.82
CA VAL A 220 -35.57 0.81 47.64
C VAL A 220 -34.97 0.23 46.36
N ARG A 221 -33.64 0.25 46.20
CA ARG A 221 -32.98 -0.25 44.99
C ARG A 221 -33.07 -1.76 44.82
N ASN A 222 -32.89 -2.52 45.90
CA ASN A 222 -32.72 -3.97 45.80
C ASN A 222 -34.01 -4.74 46.10
N ASP A 223 -34.84 -4.26 47.03
CA ASP A 223 -36.02 -4.98 47.51
C ASP A 223 -37.34 -4.43 46.93
N VAL A 224 -37.37 -3.17 46.48
CA VAL A 224 -38.58 -2.52 45.94
C VAL A 224 -38.55 -2.33 44.42
N LEU A 225 -37.44 -1.84 43.85
CA LEU A 225 -37.35 -1.53 42.41
C LEU A 225 -37.11 -2.78 41.54
N GLU A 226 -37.62 -2.72 40.31
CA GLU A 226 -37.35 -3.72 39.28
C GLU A 226 -35.91 -3.55 38.75
N SER A 227 -35.11 -4.61 38.84
CA SER A 227 -33.75 -4.59 38.29
C SER A 227 -33.79 -4.57 36.76
N ARG A 228 -33.34 -3.46 36.15
CA ARG A 228 -33.09 -3.34 34.71
C ARG A 228 -31.59 -3.22 34.46
N PRO A 229 -30.85 -4.33 34.39
CA PRO A 229 -29.41 -4.27 34.22
C PRO A 229 -29.05 -3.77 32.80
N THR A 230 -28.32 -2.64 32.74
CA THR A 230 -27.84 -2.08 31.48
C THR A 230 -26.68 -2.92 30.94
N ASN A 231 -26.81 -3.44 29.72
CA ASN A 231 -25.77 -4.26 29.09
C ASN A 231 -24.64 -3.37 28.53
N ILE A 232 -23.65 -3.09 29.37
CA ILE A 232 -22.49 -2.21 29.08
C ILE A 232 -21.70 -2.67 27.84
N LYS A 233 -21.71 -3.98 27.53
CA LYS A 233 -21.00 -4.54 26.38
C LYS A 233 -21.62 -4.09 25.05
N LYS A 234 -22.96 -4.17 24.93
CA LYS A 234 -23.68 -3.68 23.75
C LYS A 234 -23.50 -2.18 23.54
N PHE A 235 -23.43 -1.40 24.63
CA PHE A 235 -23.23 0.05 24.53
C PHE A 235 -21.82 0.42 24.02
N LYS A 236 -20.78 -0.30 24.49
CA LYS A 236 -19.42 -0.14 23.99
C LYS A 236 -19.28 -0.52 22.52
N GLU A 237 -19.89 -1.64 22.10
CA GLU A 237 -19.89 -2.07 20.69
C GLU A 237 -20.56 -1.04 19.77
N VAL A 238 -21.69 -0.46 20.21
CA VAL A 238 -22.35 0.63 19.46
C VAL A 238 -21.48 1.88 19.39
N THR A 239 -20.80 2.24 20.49
CA THR A 239 -19.93 3.44 20.52
C THR A 239 -18.68 3.26 19.64
N GLU A 240 -18.06 2.08 19.66
CA GLU A 240 -16.95 1.76 18.75
C GLU A 240 -17.38 1.75 17.28
N SER A 241 -18.59 1.29 16.99
CA SER A 241 -19.17 1.34 15.65
C SER A 241 -19.34 2.78 15.15
N PHE A 242 -19.82 3.68 16.01
CA PHE A 242 -19.93 5.11 15.67
C PHE A 242 -18.56 5.78 15.47
N ARG A 243 -17.53 5.42 16.27
CA ARG A 243 -16.16 5.92 16.04
C ARG A 243 -15.59 5.46 14.70
N ARG A 244 -15.75 4.18 14.36
CA ARG A 244 -15.30 3.64 13.07
C ARG A 244 -16.02 4.29 11.89
N LEU A 245 -17.33 4.55 12.02
CA LEU A 245 -18.09 5.26 10.99
C LEU A 245 -17.62 6.71 10.83
N ALA A 246 -17.35 7.43 11.93
CA ALA A 246 -16.83 8.80 11.87
C ALA A 246 -15.44 8.85 11.20
N GLU A 247 -14.54 7.93 11.53
CA GLU A 247 -13.23 7.81 10.87
C GLU A 247 -13.36 7.45 9.38
N MET A 248 -14.31 6.58 9.02
CA MET A 248 -14.56 6.22 7.63
C MET A 248 -15.13 7.41 6.84
N VAL A 249 -16.05 8.18 7.42
CA VAL A 249 -16.58 9.41 6.81
C VAL A 249 -15.47 10.43 6.58
N ALA A 250 -14.63 10.69 7.59
CA ALA A 250 -13.50 11.61 7.44
C ALA A 250 -12.52 11.17 6.34
N ASN A 251 -12.21 9.86 6.26
CA ASN A 251 -11.37 9.32 5.20
C ASN A 251 -12.01 9.42 3.80
N VAL A 252 -13.32 9.26 3.70
CA VAL A 252 -14.04 9.39 2.42
C VAL A 252 -14.10 10.85 2.01
N GLU A 253 -14.38 11.78 2.92
CA GLU A 253 -14.34 13.22 2.65
C GLU A 253 -12.96 13.66 2.16
N GLN A 254 -11.88 13.20 2.81
CA GLN A 254 -10.52 13.48 2.36
C GLN A 254 -10.24 12.91 0.97
N LYS A 255 -10.67 11.67 0.68
CA LYS A 255 -10.55 11.07 -0.66
C LYS A 255 -11.33 11.84 -1.73
N ILE A 256 -12.49 12.40 -1.38
CA ILE A 256 -13.27 13.24 -2.30
C ILE A 256 -12.50 14.53 -2.58
N VAL A 257 -11.96 15.20 -1.56
CA VAL A 257 -11.15 16.41 -1.72
C VAL A 257 -9.93 16.14 -2.62
N ASP A 258 -9.16 15.09 -2.31
CA ASP A 258 -7.99 14.70 -3.09
C ASP A 258 -8.37 14.32 -4.53
N GLY A 259 -9.47 13.58 -4.71
CA GLY A 259 -10.00 13.20 -6.02
C GLY A 259 -10.46 14.40 -6.85
N THR A 260 -11.04 15.42 -6.22
CA THR A 260 -11.47 16.65 -6.90
C THR A 260 -10.27 17.46 -7.38
N ALA A 261 -9.22 17.56 -6.55
CA ALA A 261 -7.97 18.21 -6.93
C ALA A 261 -7.30 17.50 -8.13
N VAL A 262 -7.31 16.16 -8.12
CA VAL A 262 -6.83 15.37 -9.27
C VAL A 262 -7.68 15.65 -10.51
N HIS A 263 -9.00 15.66 -10.39
CA HIS A 263 -9.89 15.96 -11.52
C HIS A 263 -9.60 17.34 -12.13
N ASP A 264 -9.45 18.38 -11.31
CA ASP A 264 -9.13 19.73 -11.76
C ASP A 264 -7.77 19.80 -12.49
N THR A 265 -6.77 19.05 -12.01
CA THR A 265 -5.47 18.97 -12.71
C THR A 265 -5.58 18.29 -14.07
N PHE A 266 -6.38 17.22 -14.20
CA PHE A 266 -6.63 16.56 -15.47
C PHE A 266 -7.41 17.45 -16.45
N ASP A 267 -8.39 18.20 -15.97
CA ASP A 267 -9.13 19.16 -16.79
C ASP A 267 -8.23 20.30 -17.28
N ASN A 268 -7.34 20.80 -16.42
CA ASN A 268 -6.31 21.77 -16.81
C ASN A 268 -5.34 21.19 -17.84
N ALA A 269 -4.89 19.95 -17.66
CA ALA A 269 -4.03 19.26 -18.62
C ALA A 269 -4.74 19.05 -19.97
N ALA A 270 -6.02 18.66 -19.96
CA ALA A 270 -6.82 18.50 -21.18
C ALA A 270 -7.00 19.83 -21.92
N ARG A 271 -7.27 20.92 -21.20
CA ARG A 271 -7.33 22.28 -21.77
C ARG A 271 -5.98 22.71 -22.37
N ALA A 272 -4.88 22.45 -21.66
CA ALA A 272 -3.53 22.75 -22.14
C ALA A 272 -3.15 21.92 -23.37
N TYR A 273 -3.51 20.63 -23.38
CA TYR A 273 -3.28 19.75 -24.53
C TYR A 273 -4.04 20.22 -25.76
N ARG A 274 -5.35 20.53 -25.63
CA ARG A 274 -6.13 21.11 -26.74
C ARG A 274 -5.49 22.39 -27.26
N LYS A 275 -5.10 23.32 -26.37
CA LYS A 275 -4.38 24.54 -26.76
C LYS A 275 -3.11 24.20 -27.52
N ALA A 276 -2.26 23.30 -27.02
CA ALA A 276 -1.00 22.93 -27.67
C ALA A 276 -1.21 22.35 -29.07
N VAL A 277 -2.21 21.49 -29.25
CA VAL A 277 -2.59 20.95 -30.57
C VAL A 277 -3.08 22.07 -31.49
N THR A 278 -3.94 22.97 -31.00
CA THR A 278 -4.42 24.11 -31.79
C THR A 278 -3.29 25.06 -32.18
N TRP A 279 -2.39 25.41 -31.26
CA TRP A 279 -1.22 26.24 -31.56
C TRP A 279 -0.28 25.58 -32.56
N LYS A 280 -0.11 24.27 -32.49
CA LYS A 280 0.68 23.52 -33.47
C LYS A 280 0.03 23.55 -34.85
N ALA A 281 -1.29 23.36 -34.93
CA ALA A 281 -2.03 23.48 -36.19
C ALA A 281 -1.93 24.91 -36.77
N LEU A 282 -2.14 25.93 -35.94
CA LEU A 282 -2.02 27.33 -36.34
C LEU A 282 -0.59 27.67 -36.82
N GLY A 283 0.43 27.14 -36.13
CA GLY A 283 1.83 27.30 -36.53
C GLY A 283 2.16 26.63 -37.86
N LEU A 284 1.57 25.46 -38.14
CA LEU A 284 1.68 24.80 -39.44
C LEU A 284 0.95 25.57 -40.54
N ASP A 285 -0.25 26.12 -40.26
CA ASP A 285 -0.98 26.96 -41.21
C ASP A 285 -0.23 28.26 -41.51
N ALA A 286 0.34 28.92 -40.49
CA ALA A 286 1.17 30.11 -40.66
C ALA A 286 2.46 29.80 -41.44
N ALA A 287 3.11 28.66 -41.18
CA ALA A 287 4.26 28.22 -41.95
C ALA A 287 3.89 27.92 -43.40
N ARG A 288 2.70 27.33 -43.65
CA ARG A 288 2.18 27.09 -45.00
C ARG A 288 1.87 28.39 -45.73
N GLU A 289 1.21 29.35 -45.08
CA GLU A 289 0.96 30.69 -45.63
C GLU A 289 2.27 31.41 -45.97
N HIS A 290 3.25 31.37 -45.07
CA HIS A 290 4.56 31.95 -45.32
C HIS A 290 5.28 31.26 -46.47
N ALA A 291 5.27 29.92 -46.51
CA ALA A 291 5.84 29.16 -47.62
C ALA A 291 5.17 29.47 -48.95
N ASN A 292 3.84 29.63 -48.98
CA ASN A 292 3.10 30.03 -50.16
C ASN A 292 3.46 31.46 -50.60
N HIS A 293 3.62 32.39 -49.65
CA HIS A 293 4.02 33.76 -49.95
C HIS A 293 5.45 33.81 -50.52
N VAL A 294 6.38 33.09 -49.90
CA VAL A 294 7.76 32.95 -50.39
C VAL A 294 7.75 32.25 -51.75
N HIS A 295 6.93 31.23 -51.96
CA HIS A 295 6.81 30.57 -53.25
C HIS A 295 6.32 31.55 -54.33
N GLY A 296 5.28 32.34 -54.04
CA GLY A 296 4.80 33.37 -54.96
C GLY A 296 5.83 34.47 -55.23
N GLN A 297 6.62 34.86 -54.22
CA GLN A 297 7.76 35.76 -54.41
C GLN A 297 8.81 35.11 -55.30
N CYS A 298 9.19 33.85 -55.06
CA CYS A 298 10.14 33.13 -55.90
C CYS A 298 9.62 32.92 -57.32
N GLU A 299 8.31 32.75 -57.54
CA GLU A 299 7.71 32.69 -58.87
C GLU A 299 7.78 34.05 -59.57
N CYS A 300 7.49 35.15 -58.88
CA CYS A 300 7.69 36.50 -59.40
C CYS A 300 9.16 36.77 -59.72
N ASP A 301 10.06 36.47 -58.78
CA ASP A 301 11.51 36.62 -58.93
C ASP A 301 12.03 35.73 -60.08
N GLN A 302 11.48 34.52 -60.24
CA GLN A 302 11.80 33.65 -61.36
C GLN A 302 11.32 34.27 -62.68
N GLN A 303 10.11 34.79 -62.74
CA GLN A 303 9.59 35.46 -63.95
C GLN A 303 10.38 36.72 -64.28
N GLU A 304 10.74 37.53 -63.28
CA GLU A 304 11.60 38.69 -63.44
C GLU A 304 13.01 38.28 -63.86
N ALA A 305 13.56 37.21 -63.28
CA ALA A 305 14.86 36.66 -63.66
C ALA A 305 14.83 36.01 -65.05
N GLU A 306 13.73 35.39 -65.47
CA GLU A 306 13.52 34.87 -66.82
C GLU A 306 13.41 36.01 -67.82
N ALA A 307 12.64 37.05 -67.52
CA ALA A 307 12.54 38.23 -68.37
C ALA A 307 13.89 38.98 -68.45
N ALA A 308 14.59 39.11 -67.32
CA ALA A 308 15.92 39.68 -67.26
C ALA A 308 16.94 38.77 -67.97
N PHE A 309 16.81 37.45 -67.90
CA PHE A 309 17.63 36.49 -68.63
C PHE A 309 17.34 36.55 -70.12
N GLU A 310 16.08 36.68 -70.57
CA GLU A 310 15.76 36.85 -71.98
C GLU A 310 16.29 38.18 -72.51
N ALA A 311 16.17 39.25 -71.73
CA ALA A 311 16.75 40.55 -72.05
C ALA A 311 18.28 40.47 -72.10
N ALA A 312 18.90 39.86 -71.10
CA ALA A 312 20.34 39.66 -71.01
C ALA A 312 20.86 38.62 -72.00
N ASP A 313 20.08 37.63 -72.43
CA ASP A 313 20.43 36.65 -73.47
C ASP A 313 20.34 37.33 -74.84
N LYS A 314 19.36 38.20 -75.04
CA LYS A 314 19.28 39.05 -76.23
C LYS A 314 20.44 40.03 -76.29
N GLU A 315 20.75 40.68 -75.16
CA GLU A 315 21.92 41.56 -75.03
C GLU A 315 23.22 40.77 -75.15
N PHE A 316 23.31 39.58 -74.55
CA PHE A 316 24.45 38.67 -74.66
C PHE A 316 24.62 38.16 -76.08
N ARG A 317 23.56 37.88 -76.83
CA ARG A 317 23.66 37.55 -78.27
C ARG A 317 24.20 38.73 -79.05
N GLY A 318 23.72 39.95 -78.77
CA GLY A 318 24.28 41.18 -79.36
C GLY A 318 25.76 41.39 -78.99
N LEU A 319 26.08 41.27 -77.70
CA LEU A 319 27.43 41.36 -77.17
C LEU A 319 28.30 40.19 -77.63
N LYS A 320 27.74 39.03 -77.95
CA LYS A 320 28.44 37.85 -78.50
C LYS A 320 28.73 38.07 -79.97
N ASP A 321 27.84 38.68 -80.72
CA ASP A 321 28.12 39.14 -82.09
C ASP A 321 29.20 40.23 -82.07
N ASP A 322 29.12 41.17 -81.11
CA ASP A 322 30.17 42.17 -80.87
C ASP A 322 31.46 41.53 -80.36
N GLN A 323 31.39 40.50 -79.52
CA GLN A 323 32.51 39.71 -79.01
C GLN A 323 33.15 38.90 -80.11
N GLU A 324 32.39 38.30 -81.03
CA GLU A 324 32.91 37.61 -82.20
C GLU A 324 33.59 38.60 -83.13
N THR A 325 33.04 39.81 -83.25
CA THR A 325 33.64 40.91 -84.02
C THR A 325 34.93 41.43 -83.36
N ALA A 326 34.92 41.60 -82.04
CA ALA A 326 36.06 42.01 -81.23
C ALA A 326 37.10 40.90 -81.09
N ALA A 327 36.71 39.63 -81.02
CA ALA A 327 37.57 38.46 -81.00
C ALA A 327 38.19 38.21 -82.38
N LYS A 328 37.48 38.50 -83.49
CA LYS A 328 38.09 38.54 -84.83
C LYS A 328 39.16 39.63 -84.90
N LYS A 329 38.92 40.82 -84.34
CA LYS A 329 39.89 41.91 -84.22
C LYS A 329 41.06 41.57 -83.28
N ALA A 330 40.79 41.01 -82.11
CA ALA A 330 41.79 40.60 -81.12
C ALA A 330 42.59 39.38 -81.57
N ALA A 331 42.01 38.46 -82.33
CA ALA A 331 42.73 37.38 -82.99
C ALA A 331 43.64 37.93 -84.11
N GLN A 332 43.22 39.00 -84.80
CA GLN A 332 44.08 39.75 -85.71
C GLN A 332 45.27 40.38 -84.97
N TYR A 333 45.03 41.12 -83.88
CA TYR A 333 46.09 41.74 -83.06
C TYR A 333 46.98 40.71 -82.35
N ARG A 334 46.41 39.59 -81.88
CA ARG A 334 47.16 38.46 -81.32
C ARG A 334 48.05 37.80 -82.36
N LYS A 335 47.56 37.59 -83.58
CA LYS A 335 48.37 37.06 -84.69
C LYS A 335 49.52 38.00 -85.06
N LEU A 336 49.28 39.32 -85.02
CA LEU A 336 50.33 40.35 -85.16
C LEU A 336 51.33 40.34 -83.99
N ARG A 337 50.87 40.06 -82.76
CA ARG A 337 51.70 40.00 -81.54
C ARG A 337 52.50 38.69 -81.42
N GLU A 338 51.95 37.56 -81.85
CA GLU A 338 52.61 36.25 -81.90
C GLU A 338 53.67 36.17 -83.01
N GLN A 339 53.54 37.00 -84.06
CA GLN A 339 54.54 37.17 -85.12
C GLN A 339 55.65 38.17 -84.75
N HIS A 340 55.53 38.82 -83.58
CA HIS A 340 56.51 39.79 -83.09
C HIS A 340 57.69 39.09 -82.41
N GLY A 341 58.92 39.50 -82.74
CA GLY A 341 60.16 38.84 -82.30
C GLY A 341 60.37 38.75 -80.77
N ALA A 342 59.69 39.61 -80.00
CA ALA A 342 59.77 39.66 -78.52
C ALA A 342 58.77 38.71 -77.80
N HIS A 343 57.92 37.99 -78.53
CA HIS A 343 56.83 37.18 -77.95
C HIS A 343 57.33 36.00 -77.07
N ALA A 344 58.43 35.36 -77.47
CA ALA A 344 58.97 34.20 -76.76
C ALA A 344 59.48 34.54 -75.33
N ASP A 345 60.13 35.69 -75.18
CA ASP A 345 60.69 36.14 -73.90
C ASP A 345 59.59 36.69 -72.96
N TYR A 346 58.57 37.36 -73.51
CA TYR A 346 57.43 37.88 -72.77
C TYR A 346 56.44 36.81 -72.28
N ALA A 347 56.17 35.80 -73.11
CA ALA A 347 55.26 34.70 -72.74
C ALA A 347 55.82 33.85 -71.59
N GLY A 348 57.16 33.66 -71.54
CA GLY A 348 57.83 32.97 -70.45
C GLY A 348 57.74 33.71 -69.11
N LEU A 349 57.93 35.03 -69.11
CA LEU A 349 57.82 35.88 -67.92
C LEU A 349 56.36 36.00 -67.42
N GLU A 350 55.38 36.17 -68.31
CA GLU A 350 53.95 36.19 -67.94
C GLU A 350 53.48 34.84 -67.37
N GLY A 351 53.99 33.72 -67.90
CA GLY A 351 53.70 32.38 -67.37
C GLY A 351 54.25 32.15 -65.96
N GLN A 352 55.46 32.63 -65.68
CA GLN A 352 56.05 32.56 -64.34
C GLN A 352 55.30 33.44 -63.33
N ILE A 353 54.95 34.67 -63.70
CA ILE A 353 54.16 35.59 -62.85
C ILE A 353 52.82 34.94 -62.48
N ARG A 354 52.12 34.35 -63.46
CA ARG A 354 50.86 33.63 -63.19
C ARG A 354 51.06 32.43 -62.28
N GLY A 355 52.11 31.64 -62.49
CA GLY A 355 52.43 30.50 -61.63
C GLY A 355 52.71 30.88 -60.17
N HIS A 356 53.38 32.02 -59.94
CA HIS A 356 53.61 32.56 -58.60
C HIS A 356 52.33 33.12 -57.96
N HIS A 357 51.46 33.82 -58.72
CA HIS A 357 50.14 34.25 -58.23
C HIS A 357 49.25 33.06 -57.86
N ASP A 358 49.12 32.07 -58.74
CA ASP A 358 48.33 30.86 -58.49
C ASP A 358 48.87 30.07 -57.29
N ARG A 359 50.19 30.10 -57.03
CA ARG A 359 50.79 29.48 -55.84
C ARG A 359 50.47 30.27 -54.56
N ALA A 360 50.58 31.60 -54.61
CA ALA A 360 50.22 32.47 -53.49
C ALA A 360 48.73 32.31 -53.12
N GLU A 361 47.82 32.42 -54.10
CA GLU A 361 46.38 32.25 -53.89
C GLU A 361 46.02 30.87 -53.34
N ARG A 362 46.63 29.80 -53.86
CA ARG A 362 46.39 28.43 -53.36
C ARG A 362 46.79 28.28 -51.90
N ASN A 363 47.95 28.79 -51.51
CA ASN A 363 48.43 28.69 -50.13
C ASN A 363 47.63 29.58 -49.17
N THR A 364 47.27 30.80 -49.59
CA THR A 364 46.40 31.71 -48.83
C THR A 364 45.00 31.11 -48.64
N ARG A 365 44.39 30.55 -49.70
CA ARG A 365 43.11 29.84 -49.61
C ARG A 365 43.20 28.59 -48.73
N GLY A 366 44.27 27.80 -48.86
CA GLY A 366 44.50 26.63 -48.02
C GLY A 366 44.58 26.97 -46.52
N MET A 367 45.21 28.10 -46.18
CA MET A 367 45.27 28.59 -44.80
C MET A 367 43.90 29.08 -44.30
N PHE A 368 43.16 29.83 -45.13
CA PHE A 368 41.78 30.25 -44.84
C PHE A 368 40.86 29.05 -44.56
N ASP A 369 40.91 28.03 -45.42
CA ASP A 369 40.10 26.83 -45.30
C ASP A 369 40.39 26.06 -44.01
N GLN A 370 41.65 25.97 -43.59
CA GLN A 370 42.05 25.32 -42.34
C GLN A 370 41.54 26.08 -41.10
N LEU A 371 41.69 27.41 -41.07
CA LEU A 371 41.18 28.24 -39.97
C LEU A 371 39.65 28.19 -39.90
N SER A 372 38.97 28.16 -41.05
CA SER A 372 37.52 27.98 -41.15
C SER A 372 37.07 26.60 -40.62
N GLN A 373 37.84 25.54 -40.89
CA GLN A 373 37.60 24.22 -40.32
C GLN A 373 37.76 24.20 -38.80
N PHE A 374 38.83 24.79 -38.24
CA PHE A 374 39.02 24.88 -36.79
C PHE A 374 37.88 25.65 -36.11
N ARG A 375 37.49 26.79 -36.67
CA ARG A 375 36.28 27.52 -36.22
C ARG A 375 35.06 26.59 -36.22
N GLY A 376 34.85 25.84 -37.29
CA GLY A 376 33.75 24.88 -37.41
C GLY A 376 33.77 23.80 -36.31
N PHE A 377 34.95 23.28 -35.97
CA PHE A 377 35.11 22.29 -34.90
C PHE A 377 34.82 22.88 -33.51
N LEU A 378 35.34 24.08 -33.21
CA LEU A 378 35.09 24.77 -31.95
C LEU A 378 33.61 25.10 -31.76
N LYS A 379 32.96 25.61 -32.81
CA LYS A 379 31.53 25.91 -32.78
C LYS A 379 30.69 24.66 -32.55
N LYS A 380 30.96 23.57 -33.30
CA LYS A 380 30.27 22.29 -33.13
C LYS A 380 30.44 21.72 -31.72
N ALA A 381 31.61 21.89 -31.11
CA ALA A 381 31.86 21.45 -29.74
C ALA A 381 31.12 22.31 -28.70
N ALA A 382 31.04 23.63 -28.91
CA ALA A 382 30.27 24.54 -28.06
C ALA A 382 28.76 24.27 -28.13
N ASP A 383 28.22 24.05 -29.33
CA ASP A 383 26.78 23.86 -29.56
C ASP A 383 26.28 22.47 -29.13
N ALA A 384 27.17 21.56 -28.71
CA ALA A 384 26.83 20.17 -28.42
C ALA A 384 26.05 19.96 -27.11
N GLY A 385 26.11 20.92 -26.18
CA GLY A 385 25.39 20.86 -24.90
C GLY A 385 25.84 19.74 -23.94
N VAL A 386 27.07 19.23 -24.10
CA VAL A 386 27.66 18.17 -23.25
C VAL A 386 28.72 18.70 -22.28
N LEU A 387 29.36 19.82 -22.63
CA LEU A 387 30.44 20.42 -21.85
C LEU A 387 29.88 21.38 -20.80
N ASP A 388 30.66 21.60 -19.74
CA ASP A 388 30.34 22.59 -18.72
C ASP A 388 30.27 24.00 -19.30
N GLU A 389 29.54 24.88 -18.62
CA GLU A 389 29.24 26.23 -19.10
C GLU A 389 30.51 27.06 -19.35
N GLU A 390 31.52 26.91 -18.50
CA GLU A 390 32.81 27.60 -18.64
C GLU A 390 33.55 27.19 -19.93
N VAL A 391 33.64 25.88 -20.18
CA VAL A 391 34.31 25.33 -21.38
C VAL A 391 33.51 25.72 -22.63
N THR A 392 32.19 25.64 -22.56
CA THR A 392 31.29 26.02 -23.66
C THR A 392 31.46 27.50 -24.03
N ARG A 393 31.47 28.39 -23.02
CA ARG A 393 31.73 29.83 -23.23
C ARG A 393 33.11 30.08 -23.83
N SER A 394 34.14 29.38 -23.35
CA SER A 394 35.49 29.50 -23.89
C SER A 394 35.57 29.08 -25.36
N LEU A 395 34.99 27.94 -25.74
CA LEU A 395 34.99 27.46 -27.13
C LEU A 395 34.22 28.40 -28.06
N SER A 396 33.06 28.90 -27.61
CA SER A 396 32.25 29.84 -28.38
C SER A 396 32.98 31.17 -28.61
N ALA A 397 33.64 31.71 -27.57
CA ALA A 397 34.42 32.93 -27.67
C ALA A 397 35.60 32.78 -28.65
N GLU A 398 36.35 31.67 -28.59
CA GLU A 398 37.45 31.42 -29.55
C GLU A 398 36.93 31.20 -30.97
N SER A 399 35.79 30.53 -31.15
CA SER A 399 35.13 30.41 -32.46
C SER A 399 34.72 31.77 -33.04
N GLN A 400 34.29 32.72 -32.21
CA GLN A 400 33.92 34.07 -32.64
C GLN A 400 35.18 34.89 -33.01
N LYS A 401 36.26 34.78 -32.24
CA LYS A 401 37.55 35.40 -32.57
C LYS A 401 38.07 34.93 -33.94
N LEU A 402 38.04 33.63 -34.20
CA LEU A 402 38.41 33.08 -35.52
C LEU A 402 37.46 33.54 -36.64
N ALA A 403 36.18 33.74 -36.35
CA ALA A 403 35.23 34.29 -37.33
C ALA A 403 35.62 35.71 -37.74
N ALA A 404 35.90 36.58 -36.76
CA ALA A 404 36.31 37.96 -37.01
C ALA A 404 37.65 38.04 -37.76
N LEU A 405 38.60 37.14 -37.46
CA LEU A 405 39.87 37.04 -38.19
C LEU A 405 39.64 36.66 -39.67
N LEU A 406 38.75 35.70 -39.95
CA LEU A 406 38.46 35.24 -41.30
C LEU A 406 37.79 36.34 -42.16
N GLU A 407 36.96 37.20 -41.57
CA GLU A 407 36.33 38.32 -42.30
C GLU A 407 37.34 39.35 -42.83
N ARG A 408 38.47 39.51 -42.13
CA ARG A 408 39.55 40.47 -42.48
C ARG A 408 40.85 39.77 -42.87
N PHE A 409 40.78 38.53 -43.33
CA PHE A 409 41.94 37.66 -43.50
C PHE A 409 43.02 38.24 -44.42
N GLU A 410 42.64 38.96 -45.48
CA GLU A 410 43.59 39.59 -46.42
C GLU A 410 44.44 40.70 -45.79
N GLN A 411 44.01 41.25 -44.65
CA GLN A 411 44.68 42.34 -43.92
C GLN A 411 45.38 41.84 -42.65
N ALA A 412 45.28 40.55 -42.34
CA ALA A 412 45.79 39.97 -41.11
C ALA A 412 47.29 39.70 -41.21
N GLU A 413 48.04 40.03 -40.15
CA GLU A 413 49.45 39.69 -40.03
C GLU A 413 49.63 38.30 -39.38
N TRP A 414 50.74 37.63 -39.67
CA TRP A 414 51.04 36.30 -39.10
C TRP A 414 50.95 36.28 -37.56
N THR A 415 51.43 37.32 -36.88
CA THR A 415 51.42 37.40 -35.41
C THR A 415 50.01 37.40 -34.81
N GLU A 416 49.04 37.98 -35.51
CA GLU A 416 47.63 37.97 -35.12
C GLU A 416 47.02 36.58 -35.30
N ILE A 417 47.28 35.94 -36.45
CA ILE A 417 46.81 34.59 -36.76
C ILE A 417 47.36 33.58 -35.75
N GLU A 418 48.65 33.69 -35.42
CA GLU A 418 49.35 32.86 -34.45
C GLU A 418 48.76 32.98 -33.05
N ALA A 419 48.48 34.20 -32.59
CA ALA A 419 47.89 34.44 -31.27
C ALA A 419 46.49 33.83 -31.15
N HIS A 420 45.63 34.01 -32.16
CA HIS A 420 44.29 33.43 -32.20
C HIS A 420 44.30 31.91 -32.32
N LEU A 421 45.28 31.36 -33.05
CA LEU A 421 45.46 29.92 -33.16
C LEU A 421 45.86 29.30 -31.81
N GLY A 422 46.79 29.93 -31.09
CA GLY A 422 47.23 29.46 -29.77
C GLY A 422 46.07 29.38 -28.77
N THR A 423 45.26 30.44 -28.67
CA THR A 423 44.10 30.44 -27.76
C THR A 423 43.01 29.44 -28.17
N ALA A 424 42.77 29.28 -29.48
CA ALA A 424 41.84 28.29 -30.02
C ALA A 424 42.27 26.84 -29.71
N VAL A 425 43.55 26.52 -29.91
CA VAL A 425 44.09 25.18 -29.61
C VAL A 425 44.05 24.90 -28.12
N GLN A 426 44.40 25.86 -27.26
CA GLN A 426 44.31 25.70 -25.80
C GLN A 426 42.87 25.45 -25.33
N ALA A 427 41.90 26.17 -25.90
CA ALA A 427 40.48 25.93 -25.58
C ALA A 427 40.03 24.53 -26.01
N ALA A 428 40.43 24.06 -27.19
CA ALA A 428 40.16 22.70 -27.66
C ALA A 428 40.80 21.63 -26.76
N GLN A 429 42.04 21.84 -26.30
CA GLN A 429 42.73 20.92 -25.40
C GLN A 429 42.05 20.82 -24.03
N LYS A 430 41.64 21.95 -23.44
CA LYS A 430 40.87 21.96 -22.19
C LYS A 430 39.55 21.19 -22.33
N ALA A 431 38.83 21.41 -23.43
CA ALA A 431 37.60 20.67 -23.72
C ALA A 431 37.86 19.16 -23.86
N MET A 432 38.95 18.77 -24.52
CA MET A 432 39.35 17.37 -24.67
C MET A 432 39.67 16.70 -23.32
N GLN A 433 40.30 17.41 -22.38
CA GLN A 433 40.56 16.89 -21.03
C GLN A 433 39.26 16.62 -20.26
N VAL A 434 38.29 17.54 -20.35
CA VAL A 434 36.97 17.36 -19.73
C VAL A 434 36.22 16.18 -20.35
N LEU A 435 36.21 16.06 -21.68
CA LEU A 435 35.58 14.92 -22.37
C LEU A 435 36.20 13.58 -21.97
N ASN A 436 37.53 13.50 -21.80
CA ASN A 436 38.19 12.28 -21.36
C ASN A 436 37.79 11.90 -19.92
N GLY A 437 37.64 12.89 -19.03
CA GLY A 437 37.11 12.67 -17.67
C GLY A 437 35.67 12.14 -17.68
N LEU A 438 34.81 12.75 -18.50
CA LEU A 438 33.41 12.33 -18.67
C LEU A 438 33.29 10.93 -19.30
N ASP A 439 34.13 10.58 -20.27
CA ASP A 439 34.13 9.22 -20.86
C ASP A 439 34.52 8.18 -19.81
N GLY A 440 35.49 8.48 -18.94
CA GLY A 440 35.90 7.61 -17.83
C GLY A 440 34.79 7.35 -16.81
N THR A 441 34.06 8.40 -16.40
CA THR A 441 32.93 8.25 -15.46
C THR A 441 31.76 7.51 -16.08
N LEU A 442 31.40 7.85 -17.33
CA LEU A 442 30.34 7.15 -18.07
C LEU A 442 30.68 5.70 -18.34
N TYR A 443 31.95 5.37 -18.58
CA TYR A 443 32.41 3.99 -18.68
C TYR A 443 32.07 3.20 -17.41
N GLN A 444 32.41 3.74 -16.24
CA GLN A 444 32.13 3.07 -14.95
C GLN A 444 30.61 2.93 -14.69
N GLN A 445 29.84 3.98 -14.98
CA GLN A 445 28.38 3.95 -14.84
C GLN A 445 27.74 2.91 -15.76
N LEU A 446 28.21 2.82 -17.00
CA LEU A 446 27.72 1.89 -18.01
C LEU A 446 28.06 0.43 -17.65
N GLU A 447 29.24 0.17 -17.12
CA GLU A 447 29.60 -1.17 -16.62
C GLU A 447 28.73 -1.58 -15.43
N THR A 448 28.44 -0.64 -14.51
CA THR A 448 27.52 -0.90 -13.38
C THR A 448 26.10 -1.18 -13.87
N ALA A 449 25.58 -0.36 -14.79
CA ALA A 449 24.24 -0.52 -15.35
C ALA A 449 24.08 -1.83 -16.14
N LYS A 450 25.13 -2.27 -16.86
CA LYS A 450 25.16 -3.59 -17.52
C LYS A 450 25.12 -4.73 -16.50
N ALA A 451 25.87 -4.61 -15.40
CA ALA A 451 25.85 -5.62 -14.34
C ALA A 451 24.46 -5.74 -13.70
N ASP A 452 23.78 -4.62 -13.48
CA ASP A 452 22.40 -4.57 -12.98
C ASP A 452 21.39 -5.15 -13.97
N LEU A 453 21.57 -4.87 -15.28
CA LEU A 453 20.76 -5.46 -16.34
C LEU A 453 20.90 -6.98 -16.37
N LYS A 454 22.12 -7.51 -16.21
CA LYS A 454 22.37 -8.96 -16.12
C LYS A 454 21.62 -9.56 -14.92
N LEU A 455 21.71 -8.95 -13.73
CA LEU A 455 20.97 -9.40 -12.53
C LEU A 455 19.45 -9.36 -12.73
N ALA A 456 18.92 -8.28 -13.30
CA ALA A 456 17.48 -8.15 -13.58
C ALA A 456 16.99 -9.22 -14.57
N THR A 457 17.82 -9.58 -15.55
CA THR A 457 17.54 -10.64 -16.52
C THR A 457 17.49 -12.00 -15.85
N GLU A 458 18.48 -12.33 -15.02
CA GLU A 458 18.54 -13.59 -14.26
C GLU A 458 17.37 -13.70 -13.26
N SER A 459 17.00 -12.59 -12.60
CA SER A 459 15.86 -12.52 -11.68
C SER A 459 14.53 -12.75 -12.43
N LEU A 460 14.36 -12.19 -13.64
CA LEU A 460 13.18 -12.43 -14.47
C LEU A 460 13.07 -13.90 -14.90
N GLU A 461 14.17 -14.52 -15.34
CA GLU A 461 14.19 -15.95 -15.69
C GLU A 461 13.79 -16.83 -14.51
N ARG A 462 14.26 -16.49 -13.31
CA ARG A 462 13.86 -17.16 -12.07
C ARG A 462 12.35 -17.04 -11.80
N VAL A 463 11.79 -15.83 -11.94
CA VAL A 463 10.35 -15.60 -11.74
C VAL A 463 9.51 -16.32 -12.81
N ARG A 464 9.99 -16.39 -14.07
CA ARG A 464 9.36 -17.17 -15.15
C ARG A 464 9.29 -18.67 -14.84
N GLN A 465 10.27 -19.20 -14.12
CA GLN A 465 10.27 -20.59 -13.63
C GLN A 465 9.34 -20.81 -12.43
N GLY A 466 8.57 -19.79 -12.01
CA GLY A 466 7.67 -19.85 -10.86
C GLY A 466 8.37 -19.71 -9.51
N LYS A 467 9.65 -19.33 -9.49
CA LYS A 467 10.44 -19.16 -8.25
C LYS A 467 10.40 -17.70 -7.79
N MET A 468 10.44 -17.47 -6.48
CA MET A 468 10.50 -16.11 -5.93
C MET A 468 11.84 -15.42 -6.14
N PRO A 469 11.87 -14.10 -6.43
CA PRO A 469 13.10 -13.34 -6.60
C PRO A 469 13.93 -13.37 -5.30
N LEU A 470 15.24 -13.56 -5.42
CA LEU A 470 16.13 -13.57 -4.26
C LEU A 470 16.44 -12.14 -3.82
N SER A 471 16.97 -11.98 -2.61
CA SER A 471 17.44 -10.68 -2.17
C SER A 471 18.63 -10.22 -3.03
N PRO A 472 18.81 -8.91 -3.27
CA PRO A 472 19.86 -8.40 -4.16
C PRO A 472 21.26 -8.90 -3.80
N ASN A 473 21.54 -9.03 -2.50
CA ASN A 473 22.82 -9.51 -1.98
C ASN A 473 23.05 -10.99 -2.34
N VAL A 474 22.01 -11.83 -2.20
CA VAL A 474 22.09 -13.24 -2.58
C VAL A 474 22.20 -13.40 -4.10
N GLU A 475 21.44 -12.62 -4.89
CA GLU A 475 21.56 -12.63 -6.35
C GLU A 475 22.98 -12.26 -6.79
N THR A 476 23.56 -11.22 -6.17
CA THR A 476 24.92 -10.77 -6.47
C THR A 476 25.95 -11.86 -6.13
N LEU A 477 25.89 -12.44 -4.93
CA LEU A 477 26.81 -13.51 -4.54
C LEU A 477 26.66 -14.75 -5.43
N MET A 478 25.42 -15.12 -5.75
CA MET A 478 25.13 -16.24 -6.64
C MET A 478 25.76 -16.04 -8.02
N ARG A 479 25.70 -14.81 -8.56
CA ARG A 479 26.34 -14.44 -9.82
C ARG A 479 27.86 -14.52 -9.74
N GLU A 480 28.48 -13.91 -8.71
CA GLU A 480 29.94 -13.91 -8.58
C GLU A 480 30.49 -15.34 -8.43
N LEU A 481 29.78 -16.23 -7.73
CA LEU A 481 30.12 -17.65 -7.66
C LEU A 481 30.00 -18.33 -9.04
N ARG A 482 28.95 -18.07 -9.80
CA ARG A 482 28.73 -18.64 -11.14
C ARG A 482 29.71 -18.13 -12.20
N ASP A 483 30.11 -16.86 -12.12
CA ASP A 483 31.12 -16.28 -13.02
C ASP A 483 32.49 -16.97 -12.79
N GLU A 484 32.73 -17.47 -11.57
CA GLU A 484 33.85 -18.37 -11.24
C GLU A 484 33.55 -19.85 -11.55
N GLY A 485 32.41 -20.20 -12.14
CA GLY A 485 32.07 -21.58 -12.50
C GLY A 485 31.66 -22.48 -11.33
N ILE A 486 31.30 -21.90 -10.19
CA ILE A 486 30.69 -22.60 -9.04
C ILE A 486 29.17 -22.62 -9.26
N ASN A 487 28.49 -23.71 -8.93
CA ASN A 487 27.05 -23.87 -9.19
C ASN A 487 26.22 -23.89 -7.89
N PRO A 488 26.07 -22.75 -7.19
CA PRO A 488 25.27 -22.70 -5.97
C PRO A 488 23.78 -22.88 -6.28
N VAL A 489 23.08 -23.56 -5.37
CA VAL A 489 21.62 -23.73 -5.40
C VAL A 489 21.00 -23.00 -4.22
N ALA A 490 19.98 -22.17 -4.47
CA ALA A 490 19.25 -21.52 -3.39
C ALA A 490 18.43 -22.56 -2.61
N VAL A 491 18.56 -22.60 -1.29
CA VAL A 491 17.92 -23.61 -0.44
C VAL A 491 16.39 -23.63 -0.60
N CYS A 492 15.75 -22.47 -0.74
CA CYS A 492 14.30 -22.39 -0.97
C CYS A 492 13.81 -23.01 -2.29
N ASP A 493 14.68 -23.28 -3.26
CA ASP A 493 14.30 -23.88 -4.55
C ASP A 493 14.12 -25.39 -4.50
N VAL A 494 14.78 -26.05 -3.54
CA VAL A 494 14.91 -27.52 -3.48
C VAL A 494 14.16 -28.13 -2.30
N VAL A 495 13.41 -27.31 -1.57
CA VAL A 495 12.64 -27.67 -0.39
C VAL A 495 11.15 -27.41 -0.61
N ARG A 496 10.29 -28.17 0.07
CA ARG A 496 8.84 -28.00 0.17
C ARG A 496 8.39 -28.18 1.62
N ILE A 497 7.27 -27.54 1.98
CA ILE A 497 6.60 -27.76 3.27
C ILE A 497 5.43 -28.73 3.07
N THR A 498 5.36 -29.78 3.89
CA THR A 498 4.36 -30.85 3.76
C THR A 498 2.95 -30.39 4.17
N LYS A 499 2.84 -29.53 5.19
CA LYS A 499 1.56 -28.97 5.67
C LYS A 499 1.50 -27.46 5.38
N LYS A 500 0.63 -27.06 4.44
CA LYS A 500 0.57 -25.68 3.92
C LYS A 500 0.20 -24.67 5.02
N GLU A 501 -0.64 -25.03 6.00
CA GLU A 501 -1.02 -24.12 7.08
C GLU A 501 0.15 -23.71 8.01
N TRP A 502 1.26 -24.47 7.99
CA TRP A 502 2.46 -24.17 8.78
C TRP A 502 3.50 -23.33 8.03
N GLN A 503 3.38 -23.25 6.70
CA GLN A 503 4.39 -22.61 5.85
C GLN A 503 4.63 -21.13 6.19
N PRO A 504 3.61 -20.28 6.45
CA PRO A 504 3.82 -18.89 6.87
C PRO A 504 4.68 -18.71 8.13
N ALA A 505 4.51 -19.60 9.12
CA ALA A 505 5.25 -19.55 10.38
C ALA A 505 6.67 -20.10 10.23
N ILE A 506 6.82 -21.20 9.48
CA ILE A 506 8.13 -21.80 9.17
C ILE A 506 9.01 -20.82 8.41
N GLU A 507 8.47 -20.17 7.37
CA GLU A 507 9.23 -19.21 6.59
C GLU A 507 9.57 -17.93 7.38
N ALA A 508 8.66 -17.48 8.25
CA ALA A 508 8.92 -16.35 9.15
C ALA A 508 10.09 -16.63 10.10
N TYR A 509 10.20 -17.86 10.63
CA TYR A 509 11.30 -18.26 11.50
C TYR A 509 12.63 -18.39 10.72
N LEU A 510 12.61 -19.02 9.55
CA LEU A 510 13.83 -19.24 8.77
C LEU A 510 14.38 -17.95 8.16
N ALA A 511 13.53 -16.98 7.82
CA ALA A 511 13.89 -15.66 7.34
C ALA A 511 14.96 -15.70 6.21
N SER A 512 16.11 -15.04 6.38
CA SER A 512 17.17 -15.00 5.37
C SER A 512 17.86 -16.34 5.13
N ASN A 513 17.75 -17.31 6.06
CA ASN A 513 18.34 -18.64 5.89
C ASN A 513 17.71 -19.44 4.73
N LEU A 514 16.47 -19.13 4.35
CA LEU A 514 15.81 -19.72 3.18
C LEU A 514 16.56 -19.45 1.88
N GLN A 515 17.23 -18.30 1.81
CA GLN A 515 17.92 -17.83 0.61
C GLN A 515 19.41 -18.13 0.68
N ALA A 516 19.84 -18.97 1.63
CA ALA A 516 21.22 -19.42 1.67
C ALA A 516 21.56 -20.23 0.40
N LEU A 517 22.81 -20.13 -0.04
CA LEU A 517 23.31 -20.78 -1.23
C LEU A 517 24.02 -22.08 -0.83
N LEU A 518 23.41 -23.22 -1.14
CA LEU A 518 24.03 -24.53 -0.99
C LEU A 518 25.11 -24.71 -2.05
N VAL A 519 26.31 -25.06 -1.60
CA VAL A 519 27.47 -25.31 -2.45
C VAL A 519 27.92 -26.76 -2.24
N PRO A 520 28.17 -27.52 -3.33
CA PRO A 520 28.65 -28.89 -3.24
C PRO A 520 30.01 -29.01 -2.54
N GLU A 521 30.27 -30.14 -1.87
CA GLU A 521 31.48 -30.36 -1.05
C GLU A 521 32.79 -30.01 -1.79
N HIS A 522 32.90 -30.40 -3.05
CA HIS A 522 34.10 -30.19 -3.86
C HIS A 522 34.34 -28.72 -4.28
N GLU A 523 33.32 -27.85 -4.16
CA GLU A 523 33.39 -26.43 -4.52
C GLU A 523 33.48 -25.49 -3.29
N GLU A 524 33.26 -26.00 -2.07
CA GLU A 524 33.12 -25.20 -0.84
C GLU A 524 34.32 -24.27 -0.57
N ARG A 525 35.53 -24.81 -0.70
CA ARG A 525 36.76 -24.04 -0.45
C ARG A 525 36.88 -22.87 -1.44
N ARG A 526 36.60 -23.14 -2.71
CA ARG A 526 36.65 -22.13 -3.76
C ARG A 526 35.55 -21.07 -3.55
N ALA A 527 34.36 -21.49 -3.15
CA ALA A 527 33.26 -20.58 -2.84
C ALA A 527 33.59 -19.64 -1.66
N PHE A 528 34.28 -20.15 -0.63
CA PHE A 528 34.77 -19.32 0.48
C PHE A 528 35.83 -18.30 0.01
N GLU A 529 36.79 -18.73 -0.82
CA GLU A 529 37.83 -17.85 -1.37
C GLU A 529 37.23 -16.74 -2.24
N VAL A 530 36.26 -17.07 -3.11
CA VAL A 530 35.54 -16.09 -3.94
C VAL A 530 34.75 -15.12 -3.08
N TYR A 531 33.96 -15.60 -2.12
CA TYR A 531 33.16 -14.73 -1.25
C TYR A 531 34.03 -13.80 -0.42
N ARG A 532 35.16 -14.29 0.12
CA ARG A 532 36.13 -13.49 0.86
C ARG A 532 36.89 -12.49 -0.02
N GLY A 533 37.14 -12.84 -1.27
CA GLY A 533 37.92 -12.06 -2.24
C GLY A 533 37.14 -10.93 -2.93
N LEU A 534 35.85 -10.76 -2.64
CA LEU A 534 35.05 -9.69 -3.24
C LEU A 534 35.61 -8.31 -2.85
N PRO A 535 35.87 -7.41 -3.83
CA PRO A 535 36.37 -6.08 -3.53
C PRO A 535 35.34 -5.27 -2.74
N GLU A 536 35.77 -4.34 -1.90
CA GLU A 536 34.91 -3.59 -0.96
C GLU A 536 33.69 -2.94 -1.63
N LYS A 537 33.87 -2.41 -2.85
CA LYS A 537 32.77 -1.83 -3.67
C LYS A 537 31.69 -2.83 -4.10
N ARG A 538 31.99 -4.13 -4.07
CA ARG A 538 31.11 -5.26 -4.40
C ARG A 538 30.93 -6.21 -3.22
N ALA A 539 31.30 -5.78 -2.01
CA ALA A 539 31.18 -6.61 -0.82
C ALA A 539 29.70 -6.92 -0.55
N VAL A 540 29.39 -8.21 -0.48
CA VAL A 540 28.04 -8.70 -0.19
C VAL A 540 27.94 -9.03 1.28
N TYR A 541 26.93 -8.47 1.96
CA TYR A 541 26.68 -8.73 3.39
C TYR A 541 25.34 -9.45 3.58
N GLY A 542 25.28 -10.38 4.54
CA GLY A 542 24.04 -11.07 4.93
C GLY A 542 23.63 -12.26 4.04
N ALA A 543 24.33 -12.51 2.93
CA ALA A 543 24.18 -13.74 2.16
C ALA A 543 24.97 -14.88 2.84
N LYS A 544 24.41 -16.09 2.86
CA LYS A 544 24.99 -17.26 3.55
C LYS A 544 25.32 -18.35 2.53
N ILE A 545 26.48 -18.98 2.72
CA ILE A 545 26.86 -20.21 2.00
C ILE A 545 26.61 -21.39 2.93
N VAL A 546 25.87 -22.39 2.45
CA VAL A 546 25.67 -23.67 3.13
C VAL A 546 26.66 -24.66 2.55
N MET A 547 27.50 -25.21 3.42
CA MET A 547 28.45 -26.27 3.10
C MET A 547 27.73 -27.61 3.15
N GLU A 548 27.64 -28.32 2.02
CA GLU A 548 27.09 -29.67 1.92
C GLU A 548 27.77 -30.64 2.89
N SER A 549 29.10 -30.58 3.00
CA SER A 549 29.95 -31.48 3.82
C SER A 549 29.62 -31.45 5.32
N ARG A 550 29.01 -30.35 5.79
CA ARG A 550 28.68 -30.13 7.21
C ARG A 550 27.23 -30.45 7.57
N GLN A 551 26.42 -30.89 6.61
CA GLN A 551 25.03 -31.22 6.87
C GLN A 551 24.88 -32.67 7.33
N GLN A 552 24.08 -32.89 8.38
CA GLN A 552 23.78 -34.24 8.89
C GLN A 552 22.69 -34.91 8.05
N VAL A 553 23.06 -35.30 6.82
CA VAL A 553 22.15 -35.97 5.89
C VAL A 553 21.68 -37.31 6.45
N GLY A 554 20.39 -37.62 6.31
CA GLY A 554 19.79 -38.88 6.76
C GLY A 554 19.32 -38.92 8.22
N ARG A 555 19.58 -37.87 9.02
CA ARG A 555 19.00 -37.74 10.36
C ARG A 555 17.49 -37.51 10.26
N HIS A 556 16.72 -38.39 10.91
CA HIS A 556 15.27 -38.27 10.95
C HIS A 556 14.88 -37.25 12.03
N PRO A 557 13.98 -36.29 11.72
CA PRO A 557 13.43 -35.37 12.71
C PRO A 557 12.57 -36.15 13.71
N GLU A 558 12.43 -35.63 14.94
CA GLU A 558 11.52 -36.22 15.94
C GLU A 558 10.06 -36.06 15.51
N ASP A 559 9.23 -37.05 15.83
CA ASP A 559 7.79 -37.04 15.52
C ASP A 559 7.10 -35.84 16.20
N GLY A 560 6.35 -35.06 15.41
CA GLY A 560 5.68 -33.85 15.86
C GLY A 560 6.57 -32.61 15.91
N SER A 561 7.83 -32.70 15.46
CA SER A 561 8.72 -31.54 15.33
C SER A 561 8.38 -30.68 14.11
N VAL A 562 8.72 -29.39 14.16
CA VAL A 562 8.58 -28.48 13.02
C VAL A 562 9.47 -28.92 11.86
N ALA A 563 10.62 -29.53 12.17
CA ALA A 563 11.56 -30.05 11.19
C ALA A 563 10.99 -31.21 10.34
N GLU A 564 10.04 -31.98 10.88
CA GLU A 564 9.30 -33.04 10.17
C GLU A 564 8.55 -32.48 8.95
N LEU A 565 8.05 -31.25 9.05
CA LEU A 565 7.24 -30.59 8.01
C LEU A 565 8.04 -30.12 6.80
N ILE A 566 9.36 -30.34 6.78
CA ILE A 566 10.28 -29.88 5.73
C ILE A 566 10.77 -31.08 4.95
N GLU A 567 10.50 -31.13 3.64
CA GLU A 567 10.98 -32.15 2.72
C GLU A 567 11.64 -31.49 1.50
N GLY A 568 12.34 -32.24 0.66
CA GLY A 568 12.99 -31.65 -0.50
C GLY A 568 13.65 -32.65 -1.42
N THR A 569 14.10 -32.17 -2.58
CA THR A 569 14.84 -32.96 -3.56
C THR A 569 16.32 -33.05 -3.25
N ASP A 570 16.86 -32.10 -2.48
CA ASP A 570 18.26 -32.05 -2.06
C ASP A 570 18.39 -32.39 -0.56
N PRO A 571 19.02 -33.53 -0.20
CA PRO A 571 19.11 -33.96 1.19
C PRO A 571 19.92 -33.01 2.09
N ALA A 572 20.93 -32.31 1.54
CA ALA A 572 21.76 -31.39 2.32
C ALA A 572 21.01 -30.09 2.60
N ALA A 573 20.26 -29.56 1.62
CA ALA A 573 19.39 -28.40 1.84
C ALA A 573 18.31 -28.68 2.91
N VAL A 574 17.70 -29.87 2.88
CA VAL A 574 16.71 -30.30 3.88
C VAL A 574 17.37 -30.42 5.25
N ALA A 575 18.52 -31.08 5.35
CA ALA A 575 19.25 -31.24 6.60
C ALA A 575 19.66 -29.89 7.21
N TYR A 576 20.08 -28.93 6.38
CA TYR A 576 20.39 -27.56 6.82
C TYR A 576 19.19 -26.87 7.46
N LEU A 577 18.04 -26.84 6.77
CA LEU A 577 16.85 -26.19 7.32
C LEU A 577 16.31 -26.89 8.56
N ARG A 578 16.28 -28.23 8.56
CA ARG A 578 15.88 -29.02 9.75
C ARG A 578 16.80 -28.74 10.95
N GLY A 579 18.10 -28.59 10.71
CA GLY A 579 19.09 -28.25 11.74
C GLY A 579 18.84 -26.91 12.43
N LEU A 580 18.25 -25.93 11.74
CA LEU A 580 17.92 -24.61 12.32
C LEU A 580 16.72 -24.65 13.28
N PHE A 581 15.80 -25.60 13.08
CA PHE A 581 14.70 -25.84 14.01
C PHE A 581 15.19 -26.65 15.22
N GLY A 582 16.01 -27.68 15.00
CA GLY A 582 16.51 -28.54 16.06
C GLY A 582 15.38 -29.34 16.72
N ASP A 583 15.26 -29.22 18.04
CA ASP A 583 14.28 -29.87 18.92
C ASP A 583 12.92 -29.14 19.00
N MET A 584 12.62 -28.27 18.04
CA MET A 584 11.42 -27.44 18.09
C MET A 584 10.17 -28.23 17.70
N VAL A 585 9.15 -28.19 18.57
CA VAL A 585 7.89 -28.95 18.44
C VAL A 585 6.76 -28.07 17.92
N CYS A 586 5.87 -28.64 17.11
CA CYS A 586 4.63 -27.98 16.68
C CYS A 586 3.63 -27.89 17.84
N ALA A 587 3.13 -26.69 18.14
CA ALA A 587 2.07 -26.47 19.13
C ALA A 587 0.83 -25.84 18.50
N THR A 588 -0.35 -26.41 18.74
CA THR A 588 -1.64 -25.83 18.26
C THR A 588 -2.45 -25.19 19.38
N THR A 589 -2.08 -25.42 20.64
CA THR A 589 -2.75 -24.87 21.81
C THR A 589 -1.78 -24.16 22.74
N THR A 590 -2.27 -23.22 23.54
CA THR A 590 -1.47 -22.50 24.54
C THR A 590 -0.80 -23.44 25.54
N ALA A 591 -1.48 -24.52 25.93
CA ALA A 591 -0.94 -25.51 26.87
C ALA A 591 0.28 -26.25 26.29
N GLN A 592 0.21 -26.64 25.01
CA GLN A 592 1.35 -27.25 24.30
C GLN A 592 2.47 -26.24 24.09
N ALA A 593 2.14 -25.00 23.73
CA ALA A 593 3.13 -23.95 23.47
C ALA A 593 3.99 -23.66 24.71
N MET A 594 3.38 -23.70 25.91
CA MET A 594 4.02 -23.39 27.19
C MET A 594 4.56 -24.62 27.95
N GLU A 595 4.66 -25.79 27.30
CA GLU A 595 5.21 -27.00 27.90
C GLU A 595 6.67 -26.78 28.33
N ARG A 596 7.00 -27.10 29.59
CA ARG A 596 8.34 -26.83 30.14
C ARG A 596 9.41 -27.65 29.42
N GLY A 597 10.50 -26.99 29.06
CA GLY A 597 11.72 -27.64 28.55
C GLY A 597 11.72 -27.88 27.03
N LYS A 598 10.64 -27.55 26.31
CA LYS A 598 10.57 -27.67 24.85
C LYS A 598 10.53 -26.30 24.19
N ARG A 599 11.18 -26.18 23.03
CA ARG A 599 10.99 -25.04 22.13
C ARG A 599 9.77 -25.34 21.28
N THR A 600 8.87 -24.39 21.13
CA THR A 600 7.64 -24.60 20.36
C THR A 600 7.40 -23.47 19.36
N LEU A 601 6.77 -23.82 18.26
CA LEU A 601 6.25 -22.87 17.28
C LEU A 601 4.77 -23.17 17.05
N THR A 602 3.96 -22.12 17.05
CA THR A 602 2.54 -22.21 16.72
C THR A 602 2.25 -21.75 15.29
N GLN A 603 1.13 -22.19 14.74
CA GLN A 603 0.67 -21.82 13.39
C GLN A 603 0.45 -20.31 13.24
N ASP A 604 0.01 -19.63 14.30
CA ASP A 604 -0.20 -18.18 14.33
C ASP A 604 1.08 -17.37 14.59
N GLY A 605 2.24 -18.04 14.65
CA GLY A 605 3.56 -17.41 14.69
C GLY A 605 4.07 -17.11 16.11
N MET A 606 3.52 -17.72 17.16
CA MET A 606 4.11 -17.63 18.51
C MET A 606 5.28 -18.60 18.63
N LEU A 607 6.46 -18.07 18.93
CA LEU A 607 7.69 -18.80 19.16
C LEU A 607 8.00 -18.81 20.66
N VAL A 608 8.10 -19.99 21.25
CA VAL A 608 8.57 -20.17 22.63
C VAL A 608 9.99 -20.74 22.58
N GLY A 609 10.95 -19.89 22.93
CA GLY A 609 12.37 -20.20 22.97
C GLY A 609 12.84 -20.66 24.35
N LYS A 610 14.16 -20.72 24.55
CA LYS A 610 14.78 -21.04 25.85
C LYS A 610 14.67 -19.83 26.79
N GLY A 611 13.51 -19.66 27.41
CA GLY A 611 13.24 -18.57 28.36
C GLY A 611 12.73 -17.27 27.71
N THR A 612 12.37 -17.29 26.43
CA THR A 612 11.81 -16.14 25.71
C THR A 612 10.53 -16.52 24.98
N ILE A 613 9.64 -15.55 24.79
CA ILE A 613 8.46 -15.68 23.94
C ILE A 613 8.52 -14.54 22.92
N GLU A 614 8.42 -14.88 21.65
CA GLU A 614 8.44 -13.95 20.53
C GLU A 614 7.23 -14.19 19.64
N ARG A 615 6.67 -13.12 19.08
CA ARG A 615 5.62 -13.22 18.06
C ARG A 615 6.21 -12.89 16.70
N LEU A 616 6.34 -13.91 15.86
CA LEU A 616 6.83 -13.80 14.50
C LEU A 616 5.77 -13.13 13.62
N LYS A 617 6.23 -12.26 12.72
CA LYS A 617 5.39 -11.71 11.66
C LYS A 617 5.25 -12.77 10.57
N LEU A 618 4.09 -13.42 10.50
CA LEU A 618 3.80 -14.44 9.48
C LEU A 618 4.00 -13.89 8.06
N VAL A 619 4.58 -14.72 7.19
CA VAL A 619 4.73 -14.39 5.78
C VAL A 619 3.38 -14.55 5.08
N VAL A 620 2.93 -13.50 4.40
CA VAL A 620 1.66 -13.52 3.65
C VAL A 620 1.79 -14.45 2.45
N GLU A 621 0.72 -15.16 2.07
CA GLU A 621 0.74 -16.20 1.01
C GLU A 621 1.43 -15.75 -0.30
N GLY A 622 1.25 -14.51 -0.73
CA GLY A 622 1.87 -13.97 -1.95
C GLY A 622 3.39 -13.70 -1.87
N TYR A 623 4.01 -13.89 -0.69
CA TYR A 623 5.44 -13.70 -0.43
C TYR A 623 6.14 -14.97 0.05
N LEU A 624 5.43 -16.11 0.07
CA LEU A 624 6.03 -17.40 0.39
C LEU A 624 7.07 -17.78 -0.66
N ARG A 625 8.27 -18.12 -0.19
CA ARG A 625 9.47 -18.40 -1.00
C ARG A 625 9.66 -19.88 -1.28
N ILE A 626 9.13 -20.74 -0.42
CA ILE A 626 9.15 -22.19 -0.61
C ILE A 626 7.98 -22.58 -1.52
N GLY A 627 8.25 -23.29 -2.61
CA GLY A 627 7.21 -23.72 -3.57
C GLY A 627 7.11 -22.84 -4.83
N ARG A 628 6.27 -23.28 -5.77
CA ARG A 628 6.15 -22.73 -7.14
C ARG A 628 4.88 -21.91 -7.33
N ASP A 629 4.68 -20.89 -6.49
CA ASP A 629 3.53 -19.98 -6.63
C ASP A 629 4.04 -18.62 -7.15
N GLY A 630 4.49 -18.60 -8.41
CA GLY A 630 4.90 -17.39 -9.10
C GLY A 630 3.71 -16.45 -9.29
N SER A 631 3.45 -15.59 -8.31
CA SER A 631 2.36 -14.62 -8.40
C SER A 631 2.60 -13.64 -9.57
N GLY A 632 1.56 -13.31 -10.32
CA GLY A 632 1.66 -12.40 -11.47
C GLY A 632 2.25 -11.02 -11.11
N GLN A 633 2.12 -10.59 -9.86
CA GLN A 633 2.69 -9.32 -9.37
C GLN A 633 4.22 -9.32 -9.39
N HIS A 634 4.86 -10.43 -9.01
CA HIS A 634 6.33 -10.53 -9.02
C HIS A 634 6.88 -10.59 -10.45
N LEU A 635 6.13 -11.21 -11.37
CA LEU A 635 6.49 -11.23 -12.80
C LEU A 635 6.45 -9.82 -13.40
N GLU A 636 5.39 -9.06 -13.12
CA GLU A 636 5.28 -7.67 -13.59
C GLU A 636 6.34 -6.76 -12.95
N ALA A 637 6.63 -6.92 -11.66
CA ALA A 637 7.71 -6.20 -11.00
C ALA A 637 9.10 -6.51 -11.61
N ALA A 638 9.38 -7.79 -11.91
CA ALA A 638 10.62 -8.20 -12.57
C ALA A 638 10.74 -7.65 -13.99
N LYS A 639 9.65 -7.65 -14.77
CA LYS A 639 9.60 -7.03 -16.11
C LYS A 639 9.84 -5.52 -16.03
N ALA A 640 9.22 -4.83 -15.07
CA ALA A 640 9.39 -3.40 -14.88
C ALA A 640 10.85 -3.06 -14.51
N ARG A 641 11.47 -3.84 -13.62
CA ARG A 641 12.90 -3.69 -13.28
C ARG A 641 13.80 -3.90 -14.50
N LEU A 642 13.55 -4.95 -15.30
CA LEU A 642 14.30 -5.19 -16.53
C LEU A 642 14.20 -4.01 -17.49
N ALA A 643 12.98 -3.52 -17.75
CA ALA A 643 12.75 -2.37 -18.63
C ALA A 643 13.48 -1.10 -18.15
N ALA A 644 13.50 -0.84 -16.84
CA ALA A 644 14.23 0.27 -16.25
C ALA A 644 15.75 0.14 -16.47
N CYS A 645 16.33 -1.04 -16.21
CA CYS A 645 17.75 -1.30 -16.45
C CYS A 645 18.11 -1.20 -17.93
N THR A 646 17.26 -1.72 -18.84
CA THR A 646 17.49 -1.61 -20.29
C THR A 646 17.49 -0.16 -20.75
N LYS A 647 16.55 0.65 -20.24
CA LYS A 647 16.50 2.08 -20.52
C LYS A 647 17.76 2.79 -20.03
N ALA A 648 18.20 2.53 -18.79
CA ALA A 648 19.41 3.13 -18.24
C ALA A 648 20.67 2.81 -19.08
N VAL A 649 20.85 1.56 -19.51
CA VAL A 649 21.95 1.17 -20.40
C VAL A 649 21.85 1.87 -21.75
N SER A 650 20.65 1.97 -22.33
CA SER A 650 20.42 2.68 -23.59
C SER A 650 20.78 4.17 -23.48
N ASP A 651 20.31 4.85 -22.43
CA ASP A 651 20.55 6.27 -22.19
C ASP A 651 22.04 6.57 -22.01
N LEU A 652 22.74 5.76 -21.18
CA LEU A 652 24.19 5.88 -20.99
C LEU A 652 24.99 5.59 -22.27
N THR A 653 24.55 4.62 -23.07
CA THR A 653 25.18 4.30 -24.35
C THR A 653 25.04 5.45 -25.35
N ALA A 654 23.85 6.08 -25.41
CA ALA A 654 23.61 7.25 -26.25
C ALA A 654 24.47 8.46 -25.82
N GLN A 655 24.62 8.70 -24.51
CA GLN A 655 25.51 9.74 -23.99
C GLN A 655 26.97 9.48 -24.37
N LYS A 656 27.44 8.24 -24.23
CA LYS A 656 28.79 7.85 -24.63
C LYS A 656 29.04 8.04 -26.13
N GLN A 657 28.06 7.74 -26.97
CA GLN A 657 28.17 8.00 -28.42
C GLN A 657 28.29 9.50 -28.73
N LYS A 658 27.54 10.36 -28.04
CA LYS A 658 27.67 11.83 -28.18
C LYS A 658 29.08 12.31 -27.81
N ILE A 659 29.61 11.86 -26.67
CA ILE A 659 30.97 12.21 -26.26
C ILE A 659 31.99 11.73 -27.30
N LYS A 660 31.91 10.47 -27.73
CA LYS A 660 32.83 9.93 -28.75
C LYS A 660 32.80 10.72 -30.06
N ALA A 661 31.63 11.18 -30.49
CA ALA A 661 31.50 12.05 -31.66
C ALA A 661 32.22 13.39 -31.45
N LEU A 662 32.05 14.03 -30.29
CA LEU A 662 32.72 15.30 -29.95
C LEU A 662 34.24 15.15 -29.81
N THR A 663 34.69 14.07 -29.17
CA THR A 663 36.11 13.71 -29.09
C THR A 663 36.72 13.56 -30.48
N THR A 664 35.96 13.03 -31.44
CA THR A 664 36.40 12.90 -32.84
C THR A 664 36.49 14.25 -33.54
N VAL A 665 35.52 15.15 -33.30
CA VAL A 665 35.52 16.52 -33.84
C VAL A 665 36.73 17.32 -33.32
N LEU A 666 36.96 17.31 -32.00
CA LEU A 666 38.07 18.07 -31.40
C LEU A 666 39.45 17.47 -31.70
N ARG A 667 39.55 16.16 -31.94
CA ARG A 667 40.78 15.52 -32.44
C ARG A 667 41.17 16.01 -33.85
N GLY A 668 40.23 16.61 -34.58
CA GLY A 668 40.52 17.30 -35.85
C GLY A 668 41.38 18.55 -35.71
N ILE A 669 41.61 19.05 -34.49
CA ILE A 669 42.54 20.14 -34.18
C ILE A 669 43.87 19.52 -33.69
N PRO A 670 44.96 19.58 -34.46
CA PRO A 670 46.26 19.05 -34.05
C PRO A 670 46.88 19.83 -32.89
N GLN A 671 48.01 19.35 -32.37
CA GLN A 671 48.76 20.05 -31.33
C GLN A 671 49.30 21.40 -31.84
N GLU A 672 49.42 22.36 -30.94
CA GLU A 672 49.77 23.76 -31.24
C GLU A 672 51.01 23.86 -32.14
N ASP A 673 52.09 23.16 -31.79
CA ASP A 673 53.34 23.18 -32.56
C ASP A 673 53.17 22.65 -34.00
N GLN A 674 52.37 21.59 -34.19
CA GLN A 674 52.16 20.99 -35.50
C GLN A 674 51.34 21.91 -36.40
N VAL A 675 50.26 22.50 -35.86
CA VAL A 675 49.42 23.43 -36.63
C VAL A 675 50.18 24.70 -36.95
N ARG A 676 50.91 25.24 -35.98
CA ARG A 676 51.73 26.43 -36.15
C ARG A 676 52.78 26.24 -37.22
N MET A 677 53.56 25.15 -37.18
CA MET A 677 54.56 24.86 -38.21
C MET A 677 53.94 24.71 -39.60
N TYR A 678 52.82 24.00 -39.70
CA TYR A 678 52.13 23.79 -40.98
C TYR A 678 51.60 25.11 -41.56
N LEU A 679 50.83 25.89 -40.80
CA LEU A 679 50.28 27.16 -41.28
C LEU A 679 51.37 28.20 -41.53
N LYS A 680 52.46 28.20 -40.74
CA LYS A 680 53.61 29.09 -40.96
C LYS A 680 54.30 28.80 -42.29
N SER A 681 54.47 27.53 -42.64
CA SER A 681 55.05 27.15 -43.93
C SER A 681 54.19 27.63 -45.12
N LEU A 682 52.86 27.53 -45.02
CA LEU A 682 51.95 28.03 -46.04
C LEU A 682 52.01 29.55 -46.17
N TRP A 683 52.11 30.25 -45.04
CA TRP A 683 52.25 31.71 -44.99
C TRP A 683 53.55 32.18 -45.65
N ASP A 684 54.69 31.63 -45.23
CA ASP A 684 56.00 32.03 -45.72
C ASP A 684 56.15 31.72 -47.24
N ASP A 685 55.62 30.59 -47.70
CA ASP A 685 55.57 30.25 -49.13
C ASP A 685 54.68 31.21 -49.93
N ALA A 686 53.54 31.65 -49.37
CA ALA A 686 52.64 32.59 -50.04
C ALA A 686 53.27 33.98 -50.16
N GLU A 687 53.90 34.47 -49.09
CA GLU A 687 54.61 35.75 -49.10
C GLU A 687 55.82 35.73 -50.04
N SER A 688 56.62 34.66 -50.02
CA SER A 688 57.71 34.48 -50.99
C SER A 688 57.19 34.51 -52.43
N ALA A 689 56.08 33.82 -52.73
CA ALA A 689 55.50 33.80 -54.06
C ALA A 689 54.95 35.18 -54.51
N LYS A 690 54.39 35.99 -53.59
CA LYS A 690 53.98 37.38 -53.89
C LYS A 690 55.19 38.29 -54.17
N VAL A 691 56.27 38.15 -53.40
CA VAL A 691 57.53 38.90 -53.62
C VAL A 691 58.17 38.51 -54.95
N ASP A 692 58.18 37.24 -55.29
CA ASP A 692 58.69 36.75 -56.58
C ASP A 692 57.85 37.27 -57.76
N ALA A 693 56.52 37.24 -57.64
CA ALA A 693 55.61 37.77 -58.65
C ALA A 693 55.81 39.28 -58.88
N THR A 694 55.89 40.08 -57.81
CA THR A 694 56.13 41.52 -57.91
C THR A 694 57.52 41.85 -58.46
N THR A 695 58.53 41.07 -58.12
CA THR A 695 59.89 41.19 -58.68
C THR A 695 59.93 40.85 -60.18
N LEU A 696 59.22 39.81 -60.61
CA LEU A 696 59.10 39.47 -62.04
C LEU A 696 58.24 40.50 -62.80
N GLN A 697 57.23 41.08 -62.16
CA GLN A 697 56.35 42.09 -62.75
C GLN A 697 57.06 43.44 -62.96
N SER A 698 57.93 43.85 -62.03
CA SER A 698 58.81 45.01 -62.21
C SER A 698 59.85 44.80 -63.32
N LYS A 699 60.38 43.57 -63.49
CA LYS A 699 61.25 43.21 -64.62
C LYS A 699 60.52 43.24 -65.96
N LEU A 700 59.25 42.79 -65.99
CA LEU A 700 58.40 42.85 -67.19
C LEU A 700 58.11 44.29 -67.63
N GLN A 701 57.90 45.22 -66.67
CA GLN A 701 57.71 46.65 -66.93
C GLN A 701 59.00 47.34 -67.43
N GLY A 702 60.19 46.87 -67.01
CA GLY A 702 61.48 47.45 -67.43
C GLY A 702 61.98 46.99 -68.81
N ALA A 703 61.47 45.90 -69.36
CA ALA A 703 61.91 45.30 -70.63
C ALA A 703 61.03 45.67 -71.85
N ALA A 704 60.10 46.60 -71.68
CA ALA A 704 59.00 46.88 -72.61
C ALA A 704 59.45 47.40 -73.98
N ASP A 705 59.37 46.53 -75.00
CA ASP A 705 59.23 46.96 -76.39
C ASP A 705 57.85 47.63 -76.55
N LYS A 706 57.86 48.93 -76.86
CA LYS A 706 56.65 49.76 -76.95
C LYS A 706 55.64 49.21 -77.97
N GLU A 707 56.12 48.60 -79.05
CA GLU A 707 55.26 48.08 -80.12
C GLU A 707 54.60 46.75 -79.69
N TYR A 708 55.30 45.91 -78.93
CA TYR A 708 54.74 44.68 -78.34
C TYR A 708 53.72 45.00 -77.22
N VAL A 709 53.98 46.02 -76.41
CA VAL A 709 53.06 46.48 -75.36
C VAL A 709 51.83 47.14 -75.96
N GLU A 710 51.96 47.96 -77.01
CA GLU A 710 50.82 48.56 -77.74
C GLU A 710 49.97 47.49 -78.45
N LEU A 711 50.58 46.47 -79.06
CA LEU A 711 49.86 45.32 -79.61
C LEU A 711 49.17 44.49 -78.51
N GLY A 712 49.77 44.42 -77.32
CA GLY A 712 49.19 43.78 -76.14
C GLY A 712 48.04 44.60 -75.52
N GLU A 713 48.13 45.93 -75.53
CA GLU A 713 47.08 46.84 -75.10
C GLU A 713 45.93 46.86 -76.10
N GLN A 714 46.20 46.87 -77.41
CA GLN A 714 45.17 46.74 -78.44
C GLN A 714 44.56 45.34 -78.48
N GLU A 715 45.32 44.28 -78.18
CA GLU A 715 44.73 42.96 -77.91
C GLU A 715 43.85 43.03 -76.66
N LYS A 716 44.33 43.57 -75.53
CA LYS A 716 43.56 43.70 -74.27
C LYS A 716 42.27 44.50 -74.45
N VAL A 717 42.32 45.68 -75.07
CA VAL A 717 41.17 46.56 -75.34
C VAL A 717 40.11 45.85 -76.19
N ASN A 718 40.53 44.95 -77.09
CA ASN A 718 39.62 44.17 -77.93
C ASN A 718 39.39 42.74 -77.40
N ARG A 719 40.02 42.35 -76.28
CA ARG A 719 39.91 41.01 -75.70
C ARG A 719 38.60 40.96 -74.91
N PRO A 720 37.76 39.94 -75.16
CA PRO A 720 36.56 39.77 -74.36
C PRO A 720 36.92 39.61 -72.88
N GLY A 721 36.55 40.58 -72.04
CA GLY A 721 36.74 40.55 -70.60
C GLY A 721 37.78 41.52 -70.00
N PHE A 722 38.47 42.37 -70.78
CA PHE A 722 39.37 43.39 -70.22
C PHE A 722 38.66 44.75 -70.05
N CYS A 723 37.71 44.84 -69.11
CA CYS A 723 37.23 46.13 -68.62
C CYS A 723 38.27 46.72 -67.67
N GLY A 724 39.09 47.64 -68.18
CA GLY A 724 39.99 48.44 -67.36
C GLY A 724 39.20 49.30 -66.39
N GLY A 725 39.46 49.13 -65.10
CA GLY A 725 38.99 50.03 -64.05
C GLY A 725 39.62 51.41 -64.21
N HIS A 726 39.00 52.27 -65.00
CA HIS A 726 39.17 53.72 -64.95
C HIS A 726 37.86 54.39 -65.34
N LEU A 727 36.97 54.49 -64.36
CA LEU A 727 35.98 55.54 -64.20
C LEU A 727 35.89 55.79 -62.68
N VAL A 728 36.03 57.07 -62.31
CA VAL A 728 36.19 57.65 -60.97
C VAL A 728 35.21 57.10 -59.94
#